data_AF-A0A2D5S5Z7-F1
#
_entry.id   AF-A0A2D5S5Z7-F1
#
_cell.length_a   1.000
_cell.length_b   1.000
_cell.length_c   1.000
_cell.angle_alpha   90.00
_cell.angle_beta   90.00
_cell.angle_gamma   90.00
#
_symmetry.space_group_name_H-M   'P 1'
#
loop_
_entity.id
_entity.type
_entity.pdbx_description
1 polymer ?
#
loop_
_entity_poly.entity_id
_entity_poly.type
_entity_poly.pdbx_seq_one_letter_code
_entity_poly.pdbx_strand_id
1 'polypeptide(L)'
;MIRRTSLVRGGLSLATAFAVSSVAAAGGDPFECGDPEAGSCLEDTGTPACSDALCCNLVCESDLFCCEVVWDASCADFALTLCGGDSGCGDPASGGCDVPNGTPGCDDLDCCTAVCNADPYCCDTAWDSLCAAASVTVCFDGPAPENDLCADATDLGTGDSITAFSTLGAINDGPDLPAECESFGEVTIRGDIWFTWTASTDEIVLISTCNDADFDTRLALWTGDCDNLVFVACNDDGLGCEGFTSQMISPVTAGTTYYIQLGGFNPPAAGTGNLTVCEGDACLAGCVDSCAKSDVIETEFCGEDTNGGCNDPSGGNASQPINVGDSVCGNMWASGGLRDTDWFDFTLDAVSNASVTIDANVSAVVLFISQECPDPSIVIGDVTECGGAVTACLPAGDYYVFVGPNGFDGIPCGSGPLNLYRFTLDAEPVESVPGDVCDDAIDLGSFSGDVAVDTNCTGTDGADLPISCDSYGSVTIYGDLFYRWTVPTDGDWSVSTCNQADFDTRLAAFDSCAGSLVACNDDGVGCANYSSLMSLPGLTAGTELIIQIGAWEAGVQGTATMTIAEGSGGPEVPENDECEGATPIVDGSVVVSTLGATDSGQVLPAECADFGNDQIYGDVWFTYQPACAGNVTMSFCVANDSTFDTKMAIYKGDCNGEIIACNDDTCGLISEVSFATDCESVYYVRIGSYGINTTGTATLDVSCTGDDCGSDGCSADFNDDGMVDGADYGFILAAWGPCTGSCPEDLNGDDVVDGADVGQLLIQWGECSTP
;
A
#
# COMPACT_ATOMS: atom_id res chain seq x y z
N MET A 1 -7.11 -72.29 16.30
CA MET A 1 -7.71 -72.82 17.55
C MET A 1 -7.97 -71.59 18.42
N ILE A 2 -9.16 -71.12 18.75
CA ILE A 2 -10.59 -71.51 18.63
C ILE A 2 -11.29 -70.21 18.17
N ARG A 3 -11.64 -70.03 16.88
CA ARG A 3 -12.95 -70.23 16.18
C ARG A 3 -14.02 -69.11 16.36
N ARG A 4 -14.25 -68.37 15.25
CA ARG A 4 -15.51 -67.91 14.57
C ARG A 4 -16.59 -67.21 15.44
N THR A 5 -17.31 -66.15 15.03
CA THR A 5 -17.98 -65.84 13.73
C THR A 5 -18.59 -64.41 13.77
N SER A 6 -18.80 -63.79 12.59
CA SER A 6 -19.47 -62.49 12.32
C SER A 6 -21.02 -62.47 12.45
N LEU A 7 -21.58 -61.24 12.36
CA LEU A 7 -22.91 -60.74 11.84
C LEU A 7 -23.62 -59.80 12.86
N VAL A 8 -23.93 -58.52 12.60
CA VAL A 8 -24.80 -57.82 11.60
C VAL A 8 -26.32 -57.84 11.94
N ARG A 9 -26.91 -56.63 11.93
CA ARG A 9 -28.32 -56.17 11.74
C ARG A 9 -29.40 -56.41 12.82
N GLY A 10 -29.87 -55.29 13.41
CA GLY A 10 -31.15 -54.63 13.08
C GLY A 10 -32.48 -55.26 13.52
N GLY A 11 -33.37 -54.45 14.11
CA GLY A 11 -34.83 -54.68 14.09
C GLY A 11 -35.61 -54.21 15.32
N LEU A 12 -36.51 -53.24 15.11
CA LEU A 12 -37.58 -52.75 16.01
C LEU A 12 -38.48 -53.87 16.58
N SER A 13 -39.12 -53.65 17.75
CA SER A 13 -40.60 -53.48 17.87
C SER A 13 -41.14 -53.35 19.32
N LEU A 14 -41.89 -52.28 19.53
CA LEU A 14 -43.22 -52.13 20.19
C LEU A 14 -43.60 -52.84 21.52
N ALA A 15 -43.90 -51.97 22.50
CA ALA A 15 -45.25 -51.68 23.04
C ALA A 15 -45.77 -52.32 24.35
N THR A 16 -46.24 -51.40 25.22
CA THR A 16 -47.47 -51.43 26.08
C THR A 16 -47.52 -52.42 27.26
N ALA A 17 -48.07 -52.13 28.46
CA ALA A 17 -48.89 -51.04 28.97
C ALA A 17 -48.87 -50.98 30.53
N PHE A 18 -48.98 -49.74 31.03
CA PHE A 18 -49.71 -49.17 32.18
C PHE A 18 -50.25 -49.99 33.38
N ALA A 19 -50.19 -49.27 34.54
CA ALA A 19 -51.03 -49.23 35.75
C ALA A 19 -50.44 -49.88 37.03
N VAL A 20 -50.52 -49.32 38.26
CA VAL A 20 -51.17 -48.13 38.89
C VAL A 20 -50.67 -48.02 40.36
N SER A 21 -50.56 -46.78 40.89
CA SER A 21 -50.70 -46.25 42.28
C SER A 21 -50.13 -47.00 43.51
N SER A 22 -49.74 -46.38 44.64
CA SER A 22 -49.52 -45.01 45.15
C SER A 22 -49.24 -45.15 46.66
N VAL A 23 -48.39 -44.32 47.27
CA VAL A 23 -48.60 -43.57 48.55
C VAL A 23 -47.28 -42.90 49.00
N ALA A 24 -47.42 -41.62 49.40
CA ALA A 24 -46.47 -40.57 49.78
C ALA A 24 -45.69 -40.83 51.11
N ALA A 25 -44.71 -40.04 51.59
CA ALA A 25 -44.39 -38.60 51.45
C ALA A 25 -42.98 -38.26 52.00
N ALA A 26 -42.33 -37.18 51.53
CA ALA A 26 -41.79 -36.04 52.32
C ALA A 26 -40.62 -35.30 51.62
N GLY A 27 -40.75 -33.96 51.46
CA GLY A 27 -39.66 -33.00 51.21
C GLY A 27 -39.30 -32.77 49.74
N GLY A 28 -39.75 -31.66 49.14
CA GLY A 28 -39.19 -31.14 47.89
C GLY A 28 -38.26 -29.98 48.24
N ASP A 29 -37.03 -30.01 47.72
CA ASP A 29 -36.08 -28.90 47.84
C ASP A 29 -36.55 -27.70 47.00
N PRO A 30 -36.33 -26.44 47.42
CA PRO A 30 -36.92 -25.27 46.78
C PRO A 30 -36.07 -24.64 45.67
N PHE A 31 -34.86 -25.13 45.40
CA PHE A 31 -33.93 -24.52 44.44
C PHE A 31 -33.81 -25.37 43.17
N GLU A 32 -33.94 -24.72 42.00
CA GLU A 32 -33.68 -25.31 40.68
C GLU A 32 -32.37 -24.75 40.10
N CYS A 33 -31.73 -25.50 39.19
CA CYS A 33 -30.52 -25.02 38.51
C CYS A 33 -30.76 -23.68 37.81
N GLY A 34 -29.93 -22.67 38.11
CA GLY A 34 -30.07 -21.30 37.61
C GLY A 34 -30.83 -20.36 38.54
N ASP A 35 -31.23 -20.81 39.73
CA ASP A 35 -31.85 -19.94 40.74
C ASP A 35 -30.78 -19.00 41.34
N PRO A 36 -30.91 -17.66 41.18
CA PRO A 36 -29.94 -16.71 41.72
C PRO A 36 -29.76 -16.81 43.24
N GLU A 37 -30.78 -17.29 43.96
CA GLU A 37 -30.76 -17.43 45.41
C GLU A 37 -30.03 -18.72 45.88
N ALA A 38 -29.68 -19.62 44.94
CA ALA A 38 -28.89 -20.83 45.21
C ALA A 38 -27.38 -20.57 45.30
N GLY A 39 -26.90 -19.35 45.01
CA GLY A 39 -25.49 -18.95 45.17
C GLY A 39 -24.55 -19.45 44.06
N SER A 40 -23.28 -19.05 44.14
CA SER A 40 -22.28 -19.30 43.09
C SER A 40 -22.00 -20.80 42.88
N CYS A 41 -21.83 -21.22 41.63
CA CYS A 41 -21.49 -22.61 41.29
C CYS A 41 -20.08 -23.01 41.74
N LEU A 42 -19.21 -22.04 42.00
CA LEU A 42 -17.82 -22.27 42.41
C LEU A 42 -17.60 -22.25 43.93
N GLU A 43 -18.67 -22.14 44.72
CA GLU A 43 -18.58 -22.18 46.17
C GLU A 43 -19.47 -23.29 46.74
N ASP A 44 -19.16 -23.75 47.95
CA ASP A 44 -20.05 -24.62 48.72
C ASP A 44 -21.23 -23.79 49.23
N THR A 45 -22.34 -23.83 48.49
CA THR A 45 -23.54 -23.03 48.80
C THR A 45 -24.48 -23.72 49.76
N GLY A 46 -24.32 -25.03 49.96
CA GLY A 46 -25.17 -25.83 50.84
C GLY A 46 -26.61 -26.02 50.32
N THR A 47 -26.93 -25.60 49.09
CA THR A 47 -28.20 -25.82 48.37
C THR A 47 -28.03 -26.89 47.30
N PRO A 48 -29.05 -27.61 46.84
CA PRO A 48 -28.89 -28.65 45.80
C PRO A 48 -28.92 -28.08 44.36
N ALA A 49 -28.36 -26.89 44.18
CA ALA A 49 -28.29 -26.15 42.91
C ALA A 49 -27.35 -24.96 43.09
N CYS A 50 -27.00 -24.32 41.98
CA CYS A 50 -26.31 -23.03 41.94
C CYS A 50 -26.94 -22.09 40.91
N SER A 51 -26.47 -20.83 40.89
CA SER A 51 -27.09 -19.72 40.18
C SER A 51 -26.87 -19.71 38.66
N ASP A 52 -25.92 -20.48 38.14
CA ASP A 52 -25.73 -20.64 36.69
C ASP A 52 -26.45 -21.91 36.21
N ALA A 53 -27.46 -21.74 35.36
CA ALA A 53 -28.27 -22.86 34.88
C ALA A 53 -27.48 -23.86 34.02
N LEU A 54 -26.56 -23.39 33.18
CA LEU A 54 -25.81 -24.26 32.26
C LEU A 54 -24.76 -25.05 33.02
N CYS A 55 -23.97 -24.37 33.87
CA CYS A 55 -22.98 -25.03 34.70
C CYS A 55 -23.64 -25.99 35.70
N CYS A 56 -24.72 -25.54 36.36
CA CYS A 56 -25.46 -26.40 37.28
C CYS A 56 -25.90 -27.68 36.59
N ASN A 57 -26.54 -27.60 35.43
CA ASN A 57 -27.00 -28.79 34.71
C ASN A 57 -25.84 -29.71 34.25
N LEU A 58 -24.71 -29.16 33.83
CA LEU A 58 -23.53 -29.96 33.41
C LEU A 58 -22.90 -30.74 34.58
N VAL A 59 -22.75 -30.09 35.74
CA VAL A 59 -22.25 -30.76 36.95
C VAL A 59 -23.26 -31.80 37.44
N CYS A 60 -24.55 -31.49 37.35
CA CYS A 60 -25.63 -32.39 37.77
C CYS A 60 -25.77 -33.64 36.88
N GLU A 61 -25.50 -33.53 35.58
CA GLU A 61 -25.41 -34.68 34.68
C GLU A 61 -24.19 -35.57 34.98
N SER A 62 -23.13 -34.97 35.54
CA SER A 62 -21.89 -35.66 35.89
C SER A 62 -21.97 -36.34 37.26
N ASP A 63 -22.54 -35.65 38.25
CA ASP A 63 -22.82 -36.17 39.60
C ASP A 63 -24.17 -35.67 40.14
N LEU A 64 -25.14 -36.58 40.18
CA LEU A 64 -26.49 -36.31 40.68
C LEU A 64 -26.51 -35.94 42.18
N PHE A 65 -25.44 -36.21 42.93
CA PHE A 65 -25.35 -35.79 44.32
C PHE A 65 -25.46 -34.26 44.47
N CYS A 66 -24.90 -33.51 43.51
CA CYS A 66 -24.88 -32.05 43.53
C CYS A 66 -26.27 -31.41 43.35
N CYS A 67 -27.20 -32.07 42.63
CA CYS A 67 -28.59 -31.61 42.45
C CYS A 67 -29.64 -32.29 43.33
N GLU A 68 -29.33 -33.44 43.93
CA GLU A 68 -30.32 -34.18 44.72
C GLU A 68 -30.06 -34.09 46.23
N VAL A 69 -28.86 -33.68 46.63
CA VAL A 69 -28.45 -33.69 48.04
C VAL A 69 -27.91 -32.34 48.49
N VAL A 70 -26.79 -31.88 47.93
CA VAL A 70 -26.17 -30.61 48.29
C VAL A 70 -25.06 -30.25 47.31
N TRP A 71 -24.94 -28.96 47.00
CA TRP A 71 -23.82 -28.37 46.31
C TRP A 71 -22.72 -28.07 47.33
N ASP A 72 -21.79 -29.02 47.49
CA ASP A 72 -20.66 -28.93 48.42
C ASP A 72 -19.35 -28.53 47.72
N ALA A 73 -18.26 -28.43 48.48
CA ALA A 73 -16.93 -28.09 47.94
C ALA A 73 -16.47 -29.02 46.78
N SER A 74 -16.92 -30.28 46.75
CA SER A 74 -16.57 -31.19 45.65
C SER A 74 -17.37 -30.85 44.39
N CYS A 75 -18.63 -30.44 44.54
CA CYS A 75 -19.45 -29.91 43.44
C CYS A 75 -18.88 -28.60 42.90
N ALA A 76 -18.40 -27.73 43.78
CA ALA A 76 -17.68 -26.50 43.40
C ALA A 76 -16.36 -26.79 42.67
N ASP A 77 -15.56 -27.75 43.11
CA ASP A 77 -14.33 -28.18 42.41
C ASP A 77 -14.64 -28.82 41.04
N PHE A 78 -15.75 -29.58 40.94
CA PHE A 78 -16.24 -30.10 39.68
C PHE A 78 -16.74 -28.99 38.75
N ALA A 79 -17.44 -27.99 39.29
CA ALA A 79 -17.88 -26.80 38.56
C ALA A 79 -16.69 -25.97 38.07
N LEU A 80 -15.64 -25.83 38.88
CA LEU A 80 -14.39 -25.19 38.47
C LEU A 80 -13.78 -25.90 37.25
N THR A 81 -13.81 -27.23 37.24
CA THR A 81 -13.23 -28.04 36.17
C THR A 81 -14.09 -28.07 34.90
N LEU A 82 -15.42 -28.10 35.05
CA LEU A 82 -16.36 -28.26 33.94
C LEU A 82 -16.87 -26.93 33.38
N CYS A 83 -16.80 -25.87 34.17
CA CYS A 83 -17.44 -24.59 33.87
C CYS A 83 -16.53 -23.37 34.01
N GLY A 84 -15.32 -23.48 34.61
CA GLY A 84 -14.31 -22.42 34.71
C GLY A 84 -14.88 -21.02 34.98
N GLY A 85 -15.24 -20.72 36.23
CA GLY A 85 -16.00 -19.51 36.52
C GLY A 85 -15.24 -18.21 36.23
N ASP A 86 -16.01 -17.23 35.77
CA ASP A 86 -15.72 -15.80 35.63
C ASP A 86 -14.25 -15.44 35.39
N SER A 87 -13.81 -15.67 34.16
CA SER A 87 -12.63 -15.09 33.52
C SER A 87 -12.71 -13.56 33.50
N GLY A 88 -12.38 -12.95 34.64
CA GLY A 88 -12.31 -11.51 34.83
C GLY A 88 -10.89 -11.09 35.20
N CYS A 89 -10.61 -9.79 35.03
CA CYS A 89 -9.33 -9.21 35.37
C CYS A 89 -8.87 -9.53 36.79
N GLY A 90 -7.62 -9.96 36.94
CA GLY A 90 -7.00 -10.29 38.22
C GLY A 90 -7.17 -11.72 38.69
N ASP A 91 -7.59 -12.65 37.81
CA ASP A 91 -7.67 -14.08 38.13
C ASP A 91 -6.27 -14.74 38.05
N PRO A 92 -5.72 -15.24 39.18
CA PRO A 92 -4.42 -15.92 39.21
C PRO A 92 -4.34 -17.15 38.30
N ALA A 93 -5.46 -17.71 37.86
CA ALA A 93 -5.50 -18.84 36.93
C ALA A 93 -5.31 -18.45 35.45
N SER A 94 -5.53 -17.18 35.09
CA SER A 94 -5.37 -16.67 33.72
C SER A 94 -3.91 -16.47 33.31
N GLY A 95 -2.98 -16.40 34.27
CA GLY A 95 -1.55 -16.22 34.01
C GLY A 95 -1.15 -14.81 33.59
N GLY A 96 0.15 -14.60 33.40
CA GLY A 96 0.77 -13.28 33.19
C GLY A 96 0.18 -12.50 32.03
N CYS A 97 0.02 -11.19 32.20
CA CYS A 97 -0.59 -10.30 31.21
C CYS A 97 0.23 -10.18 29.91
N ASP A 98 1.54 -10.38 29.96
CA ASP A 98 2.47 -10.33 28.83
C ASP A 98 2.48 -11.62 27.97
N VAL A 99 1.66 -12.61 28.32
CA VAL A 99 1.58 -13.90 27.61
C VAL A 99 0.14 -14.16 27.16
N PRO A 100 -0.07 -14.52 25.88
CA PRO A 100 -1.38 -14.96 25.41
C PRO A 100 -1.82 -16.21 26.15
N ASN A 101 -2.99 -16.16 26.77
CA ASN A 101 -3.51 -17.27 27.57
C ASN A 101 -4.82 -17.84 27.00
N GLY A 102 -5.46 -17.13 26.05
CA GLY A 102 -6.67 -17.58 25.35
C GLY A 102 -7.94 -17.56 26.22
N THR A 103 -7.86 -17.07 27.45
CA THR A 103 -8.98 -16.85 28.36
C THR A 103 -9.24 -15.35 28.48
N PRO A 104 -10.46 -14.88 28.77
CA PRO A 104 -10.67 -13.46 29.04
C PRO A 104 -9.92 -12.98 30.30
N GLY A 105 -9.14 -11.92 30.15
CA GLY A 105 -8.33 -11.33 31.23
C GLY A 105 -6.98 -12.01 31.52
N CYS A 106 -6.22 -11.39 32.42
CA CYS A 106 -4.95 -11.90 32.96
C CYS A 106 -4.91 -11.80 34.50
N ASP A 107 -3.82 -12.28 35.09
CA ASP A 107 -3.67 -12.43 36.55
C ASP A 107 -3.43 -11.13 37.33
N ASP A 108 -3.04 -10.04 36.66
CA ASP A 108 -2.93 -8.72 37.28
C ASP A 108 -4.18 -7.87 37.05
N LEU A 109 -4.84 -7.48 38.14
CA LEU A 109 -6.10 -6.74 38.11
C LEU A 109 -5.96 -5.35 37.46
N ASP A 110 -4.91 -4.62 37.80
CA ASP A 110 -4.74 -3.23 37.38
C ASP A 110 -4.31 -3.17 35.91
N CYS A 111 -3.37 -4.04 35.52
CA CYS A 111 -2.91 -4.20 34.15
C CYS A 111 -4.04 -4.70 33.24
N CYS A 112 -4.73 -5.76 33.66
CA CYS A 112 -5.87 -6.26 32.93
C CYS A 112 -6.95 -5.18 32.75
N THR A 113 -7.30 -4.46 33.82
CA THR A 113 -8.31 -3.39 33.74
C THR A 113 -7.88 -2.28 32.78
N ALA A 114 -6.60 -1.94 32.73
CA ALA A 114 -6.08 -0.92 31.84
C ALA A 114 -6.16 -1.34 30.36
N VAL A 115 -5.74 -2.57 30.02
CA VAL A 115 -5.84 -3.12 28.65
C VAL A 115 -7.29 -3.28 28.24
N CYS A 116 -8.15 -3.77 29.13
CA CYS A 116 -9.57 -3.99 28.85
C CYS A 116 -10.38 -2.70 28.64
N ASN A 117 -9.94 -1.58 29.24
CA ASN A 117 -10.52 -0.27 28.94
C ASN A 117 -10.13 0.26 27.55
N ALA A 118 -8.98 -0.18 27.03
CA ALA A 118 -8.54 0.15 25.67
C ALA A 118 -9.19 -0.78 24.64
N ASP A 119 -9.24 -2.08 24.93
CA ASP A 119 -9.88 -3.09 24.10
C ASP A 119 -10.73 -4.07 24.94
N PRO A 120 -12.08 -3.93 24.92
CA PRO A 120 -12.99 -4.84 25.60
C PRO A 120 -12.91 -6.29 25.12
N TYR A 121 -12.37 -6.56 23.92
CA TYR A 121 -12.16 -7.93 23.44
C TYR A 121 -11.30 -8.76 24.42
N CYS A 122 -10.32 -8.11 25.06
CA CYS A 122 -9.40 -8.76 25.99
C CYS A 122 -10.07 -9.29 27.27
N CYS A 123 -11.16 -8.66 27.74
CA CYS A 123 -11.96 -9.14 28.89
C CYS A 123 -13.25 -9.86 28.49
N ASP A 124 -13.73 -9.70 27.26
CA ASP A 124 -15.02 -10.25 26.86
C ASP A 124 -14.87 -11.54 26.04
N THR A 125 -13.73 -11.73 25.37
CA THR A 125 -13.52 -12.82 24.42
C THR A 125 -12.29 -13.65 24.72
N ALA A 126 -11.09 -13.06 24.67
CA ALA A 126 -9.85 -13.79 24.92
C ALA A 126 -8.66 -12.84 25.09
N TRP A 127 -7.70 -13.24 25.93
CA TRP A 127 -6.40 -12.62 26.07
C TRP A 127 -5.42 -13.26 25.06
N ASP A 128 -5.32 -12.66 23.88
CA ASP A 128 -4.51 -13.13 22.75
C ASP A 128 -3.16 -12.39 22.64
N SER A 129 -2.46 -12.53 21.49
CA SER A 129 -1.18 -11.84 21.25
C SER A 129 -1.29 -10.32 21.15
N LEU A 130 -2.44 -9.79 20.75
CA LEU A 130 -2.68 -8.35 20.71
C LEU A 130 -2.93 -7.82 22.13
N CYS A 131 -3.74 -8.53 22.94
CA CYS A 131 -3.93 -8.19 24.36
C CYS A 131 -2.62 -8.26 25.15
N ALA A 132 -1.82 -9.29 24.90
CA ALA A 132 -0.51 -9.45 25.52
C ALA A 132 0.47 -8.34 25.10
N ALA A 133 0.55 -8.01 23.81
CA ALA A 133 1.38 -6.90 23.32
C ALA A 133 0.91 -5.54 23.87
N ALA A 134 -0.41 -5.29 23.90
CA ALA A 134 -0.97 -4.09 24.51
C ALA A 134 -0.64 -3.99 26.00
N SER A 135 -0.59 -5.13 26.73
CA SER A 135 -0.20 -5.13 28.14
C SER A 135 1.26 -4.72 28.37
N VAL A 136 2.15 -5.06 27.44
CA VAL A 136 3.58 -4.69 27.48
C VAL A 136 3.75 -3.18 27.33
N THR A 137 2.82 -2.53 26.66
CA THR A 137 2.79 -1.09 26.48
C THR A 137 2.06 -0.39 27.64
N VAL A 138 0.89 -0.91 28.02
CA VAL A 138 -0.04 -0.26 28.95
C VAL A 138 0.35 -0.46 30.41
N CYS A 139 0.96 -1.60 30.76
CA CYS A 139 1.08 -2.03 32.16
C CYS A 139 2.12 -3.13 32.41
N PHE A 140 3.21 -3.18 31.63
CA PHE A 140 4.30 -4.17 31.80
C PHE A 140 4.76 -4.28 33.27
N ASP A 141 4.60 -5.47 33.87
CA ASP A 141 5.04 -5.81 35.24
C ASP A 141 6.37 -6.61 35.24
N GLY A 142 7.10 -6.61 34.13
CA GLY A 142 8.48 -7.07 34.11
C GLY A 142 9.39 -6.09 34.88
N PRO A 143 10.54 -6.54 35.38
CA PRO A 143 11.49 -5.63 36.02
C PRO A 143 11.92 -4.56 35.02
N ALA A 144 11.93 -3.30 35.47
CA ALA A 144 12.49 -2.21 34.69
C ALA A 144 13.93 -2.55 34.25
N PRO A 145 14.38 -2.07 33.08
CA PRO A 145 15.75 -2.26 32.60
C PRO A 145 16.77 -1.80 33.64
N GLU A 146 17.96 -2.42 33.67
CA GLU A 146 18.99 -2.05 34.67
C GLU A 146 19.42 -0.58 34.56
N ASN A 147 19.26 0.02 33.37
CA ASN A 147 19.61 1.41 33.06
C ASN A 147 18.39 2.34 32.95
N ASP A 148 17.31 2.01 33.65
CA ASP A 148 16.10 2.81 33.75
C ASP A 148 16.36 4.20 34.39
N LEU A 149 17.26 4.27 35.37
CA LEU A 149 17.63 5.54 36.00
C LEU A 149 18.90 6.12 35.38
N CYS A 150 19.00 7.44 35.28
CA CYS A 150 20.22 8.13 34.84
C CYS A 150 21.44 7.72 35.69
N ALA A 151 21.24 7.54 37.00
CA ALA A 151 22.30 7.12 37.91
C ALA A 151 22.85 5.72 37.61
N ASP A 152 22.05 4.89 36.95
CA ASP A 152 22.36 3.50 36.58
C ASP A 152 22.65 3.36 35.08
N ALA A 153 22.93 4.47 34.38
CA ALA A 153 23.20 4.50 32.95
C ALA A 153 24.27 3.48 32.51
N THR A 154 23.98 2.70 31.47
CA THR A 154 24.91 1.70 30.93
C THR A 154 26.08 2.40 30.24
N ASP A 155 27.32 2.07 30.62
CA ASP A 155 28.54 2.60 29.99
C ASP A 155 28.86 1.87 28.69
N LEU A 156 28.73 2.58 27.57
CA LEU A 156 29.06 2.12 26.21
C LEU A 156 30.56 2.21 25.91
N GLY A 157 31.35 2.85 26.76
CA GLY A 157 32.78 3.04 26.58
C GLY A 157 33.13 4.25 25.73
N THR A 158 33.97 4.04 24.72
CA THR A 158 34.58 5.10 23.89
C THR A 158 34.65 4.66 22.43
N GLY A 159 34.36 5.56 21.49
CA GLY A 159 34.28 5.23 20.06
C GLY A 159 32.91 4.67 19.66
N ASP A 160 32.88 4.02 18.51
CA ASP A 160 31.67 3.44 17.92
C ASP A 160 31.11 2.30 18.78
N SER A 161 29.78 2.20 18.83
CA SER A 161 29.05 1.17 19.55
C SER A 161 27.72 0.87 18.88
N ILE A 162 27.32 -0.40 18.89
CA ILE A 162 25.95 -0.83 18.59
C ILE A 162 25.49 -1.66 19.79
N THR A 163 24.44 -1.22 20.47
CA THR A 163 23.97 -1.80 21.72
C THR A 163 22.49 -2.08 21.65
N ALA A 164 22.09 -3.34 21.84
CA ALA A 164 20.69 -3.70 21.97
C ALA A 164 20.09 -3.10 23.25
N PHE A 165 18.85 -2.63 23.19
CA PHE A 165 18.14 -2.03 24.30
C PHE A 165 16.68 -2.48 24.37
N SER A 166 16.05 -2.22 25.52
CA SER A 166 14.61 -2.36 25.75
C SER A 166 14.16 -1.24 26.67
N THR A 167 13.06 -0.56 26.34
CA THR A 167 12.40 0.44 27.20
C THR A 167 11.20 -0.15 27.95
N LEU A 168 10.94 -1.44 27.79
CA LEU A 168 9.81 -2.12 28.45
C LEU A 168 9.96 -2.08 29.97
N GLY A 169 8.98 -1.48 30.65
CA GLY A 169 8.98 -1.30 32.10
C GLY A 169 9.79 -0.13 32.62
N ALA A 170 10.39 0.67 31.74
CA ALA A 170 11.09 1.88 32.13
C ALA A 170 10.11 2.96 32.62
N ILE A 171 10.54 3.78 33.57
CA ILE A 171 9.80 4.95 34.05
C ILE A 171 10.32 6.22 33.38
N ASN A 172 9.72 7.37 33.71
CA ASN A 172 10.28 8.65 33.33
C ASN A 172 11.21 9.15 34.45
N ASP A 173 12.52 9.11 34.26
CA ASP A 173 13.53 9.64 35.18
C ASP A 173 14.13 10.98 34.69
N GLY A 174 14.13 11.21 33.39
CA GLY A 174 14.77 12.37 32.79
C GLY A 174 14.08 13.73 32.96
N PRO A 175 14.83 14.83 32.75
CA PRO A 175 14.27 16.18 32.76
C PRO A 175 13.43 16.45 31.50
N ASP A 176 12.54 17.44 31.60
CA ASP A 176 11.84 17.99 30.43
C ASP A 176 12.86 18.57 29.43
N LEU A 177 12.64 18.29 28.15
CA LEU A 177 13.41 18.83 27.04
C LEU A 177 13.17 20.35 26.88
N PRO A 178 14.16 21.09 26.37
CA PRO A 178 14.01 22.52 26.12
C PRO A 178 13.06 22.79 24.95
N ALA A 179 12.66 24.06 24.78
CA ALA A 179 11.63 24.43 23.80
C ALA A 179 12.05 24.18 22.34
N GLU A 180 13.34 24.24 22.03
CA GLU A 180 13.89 23.86 20.72
C GLU A 180 13.75 22.36 20.39
N CYS A 181 13.43 21.54 21.38
CA CYS A 181 13.20 20.11 21.27
C CYS A 181 11.74 19.73 21.50
N GLU A 182 10.84 20.71 21.49
CA GLU A 182 9.41 20.48 21.61
C GLU A 182 8.87 19.92 20.29
N SER A 183 8.11 18.85 20.38
CA SER A 183 7.46 18.20 19.23
C SER A 183 5.99 17.98 19.59
N PHE A 184 5.08 18.58 18.83
CA PHE A 184 3.61 18.53 19.00
C PHE A 184 3.11 18.85 20.43
N GLY A 185 3.77 19.78 21.12
CA GLY A 185 3.48 20.23 22.47
C GLY A 185 4.07 19.35 23.57
N GLU A 186 4.83 18.32 23.21
CA GLU A 186 5.45 17.38 24.12
C GLU A 186 6.95 17.63 24.28
N VAL A 187 7.40 17.60 25.53
CA VAL A 187 8.78 17.86 25.96
C VAL A 187 9.36 16.70 26.77
N THR A 188 8.58 15.66 27.02
CA THR A 188 8.98 14.52 27.84
C THR A 188 9.37 13.34 26.95
N ILE A 189 10.55 12.76 27.17
CA ILE A 189 10.87 11.41 26.69
C ILE A 189 10.23 10.41 27.66
N ARG A 190 9.40 9.49 27.15
CA ARG A 190 8.61 8.57 27.99
C ARG A 190 9.26 7.19 28.07
N GLY A 191 9.22 6.57 29.25
CA GLY A 191 9.86 5.28 29.50
C GLY A 191 11.34 5.31 29.15
N ASP A 192 12.07 6.29 29.70
CA ASP A 192 13.42 6.58 29.27
C ASP A 192 14.45 5.68 29.95
N ILE A 193 15.41 5.22 29.17
CA ILE A 193 16.60 4.50 29.62
C ILE A 193 17.84 5.32 29.29
N TRP A 194 18.91 5.07 30.04
CA TRP A 194 20.09 5.91 30.01
C TRP A 194 21.35 5.15 29.62
N PHE A 195 22.18 5.80 28.81
CA PHE A 195 23.52 5.33 28.45
C PHE A 195 24.55 6.42 28.71
N THR A 196 25.76 6.03 29.08
CA THR A 196 26.92 6.93 29.06
C THR A 196 27.89 6.51 27.98
N TRP A 197 28.50 7.50 27.34
CA TRP A 197 29.46 7.28 26.28
C TRP A 197 30.49 8.41 26.28
N THR A 198 31.76 8.08 26.08
CA THR A 198 32.85 9.06 26.07
C THR A 198 33.38 9.24 24.66
N ALA A 199 33.26 10.44 24.10
CA ALA A 199 33.72 10.75 22.75
C ALA A 199 35.24 10.55 22.61
N SER A 200 35.69 9.91 21.53
CA SER A 200 37.10 9.75 21.16
C SER A 200 37.60 10.80 20.16
N THR A 201 36.68 11.56 19.56
CA THR A 201 36.92 12.59 18.55
C THR A 201 36.43 13.99 18.97
N ASP A 202 36.96 15.03 18.33
CA ASP A 202 36.51 16.44 18.40
C ASP A 202 35.59 16.80 17.21
N GLU A 203 35.10 15.79 16.47
CA GLU A 203 34.23 15.90 15.30
C GLU A 203 32.74 15.74 15.70
N ILE A 204 31.94 15.02 14.91
CA ILE A 204 30.54 14.72 15.19
C ILE A 204 30.36 13.33 15.80
N VAL A 205 29.19 13.10 16.39
CA VAL A 205 28.64 11.77 16.68
C VAL A 205 27.29 11.63 15.98
N LEU A 206 27.06 10.48 15.36
CA LEU A 206 25.75 10.00 14.91
C LEU A 206 25.19 9.07 15.99
N ILE A 207 24.00 9.38 16.50
CA ILE A 207 23.28 8.55 17.45
C ILE A 207 21.94 8.18 16.82
N SER A 208 21.69 6.88 16.63
CA SER A 208 20.60 6.40 15.77
C SER A 208 19.89 5.20 16.38
N THR A 209 18.56 5.25 16.36
CA THR A 209 17.63 4.11 16.45
C THR A 209 16.91 3.86 15.12
N CYS A 210 17.15 4.72 14.12
CA CYS A 210 16.60 4.68 12.77
C CYS A 210 16.55 3.27 12.17
N ASN A 211 15.35 2.80 11.82
CA ASN A 211 15.06 1.50 11.20
C ASN A 211 15.47 0.26 12.03
N ASP A 212 15.94 0.46 13.27
CA ASP A 212 16.48 -0.57 14.15
C ASP A 212 15.68 -0.70 15.47
N ALA A 213 14.69 0.16 15.69
CA ALA A 213 13.73 0.08 16.79
C ALA A 213 12.32 -0.27 16.30
N ASP A 214 11.56 -0.99 17.13
CA ASP A 214 10.20 -1.47 16.80
C ASP A 214 9.08 -0.52 17.25
N PHE A 215 9.41 0.72 17.64
CA PHE A 215 8.48 1.72 18.16
C PHE A 215 8.96 3.14 17.83
N ASP A 216 8.05 4.10 17.98
CA ASP A 216 8.29 5.53 17.86
C ASP A 216 9.25 5.99 18.98
N THR A 217 10.51 6.23 18.62
CA THR A 217 11.58 6.54 19.57
C THR A 217 11.76 8.05 19.72
N ARG A 218 12.38 8.46 20.83
CA ARG A 218 12.87 9.82 21.02
C ARG A 218 14.22 9.81 21.73
N LEU A 219 15.14 10.64 21.25
CA LEU A 219 16.52 10.76 21.72
C LEU A 219 16.83 12.15 22.28
N ALA A 220 17.64 12.18 23.34
CA ALA A 220 18.32 13.39 23.79
C ALA A 220 19.76 13.11 24.23
N LEU A 221 20.64 14.08 23.97
CA LEU A 221 22.05 14.06 24.31
C LEU A 221 22.33 15.14 25.35
N TRP A 222 23.04 14.75 26.41
CA TRP A 222 23.39 15.59 27.55
C TRP A 222 24.88 15.51 27.89
N THR A 223 25.40 16.52 28.58
CA THR A 223 26.70 16.49 29.29
C THR A 223 26.52 16.81 30.76
N GLY A 224 27.60 16.73 31.55
CA GLY A 224 27.57 17.01 32.98
C GLY A 224 27.42 15.73 33.81
N ASP A 225 26.47 15.73 34.73
CA ASP A 225 26.10 14.58 35.57
C ASP A 225 24.59 14.56 35.81
N CYS A 226 24.03 13.45 36.30
CA CYS A 226 22.58 13.31 36.52
C CYS A 226 21.98 14.36 37.48
N ASP A 227 22.79 15.00 38.34
CA ASP A 227 22.33 16.09 39.20
C ASP A 227 22.31 17.45 38.47
N ASN A 228 23.08 17.60 37.38
CA ASN A 228 23.31 18.85 36.65
C ASN A 228 23.49 18.60 35.14
N LEU A 229 22.50 17.96 34.51
CA LEU A 229 22.54 17.71 33.07
C LEU A 229 22.52 19.03 32.28
N VAL A 230 23.37 19.09 31.25
CA VAL A 230 23.45 20.21 30.31
C VAL A 230 23.06 19.69 28.93
N PHE A 231 21.98 20.25 28.40
CA PHE A 231 21.41 19.87 27.10
C PHE A 231 22.40 20.11 25.95
N VAL A 232 22.44 19.17 25.00
CA VAL A 232 23.29 19.24 23.80
C VAL A 232 22.47 19.15 22.51
N ALA A 233 21.68 18.08 22.35
CA ALA A 233 20.89 17.82 21.14
C ALA A 233 19.71 16.88 21.45
N CYS A 234 18.74 16.82 20.55
CA CYS A 234 17.61 15.88 20.61
C CYS A 234 17.14 15.52 19.21
N ASN A 235 16.37 14.45 19.09
CA ASN A 235 15.59 14.15 17.91
C ASN A 235 14.39 13.26 18.30
N ASP A 236 13.26 13.47 17.63
CA ASP A 236 12.04 12.68 17.74
C ASP A 236 12.00 11.75 16.54
N ASP A 237 11.71 12.30 15.37
CA ASP A 237 11.72 11.58 14.09
C ASP A 237 13.00 11.89 13.30
N GLY A 238 13.76 10.85 12.96
CA GLY A 238 14.88 10.97 12.04
C GLY A 238 14.38 11.11 10.60
N LEU A 239 15.01 11.98 9.81
CA LEU A 239 14.68 12.14 8.40
C LEU A 239 14.96 10.82 7.65
N GLY A 240 13.95 10.26 6.96
CA GLY A 240 14.09 9.00 6.23
C GLY A 240 14.03 7.73 7.09
N CYS A 241 13.73 7.86 8.39
CA CYS A 241 13.58 6.73 9.30
C CYS A 241 12.13 6.20 9.30
N GLU A 242 11.97 4.91 9.02
CA GLU A 242 10.69 4.22 9.10
C GLU A 242 10.21 4.09 10.55
N GLY A 243 8.89 4.00 10.74
CA GLY A 243 8.30 3.75 12.05
C GLY A 243 8.50 4.87 13.08
N PHE A 244 8.76 6.11 12.64
CA PHE A 244 9.00 7.26 13.53
C PHE A 244 10.21 7.03 14.45
N THR A 245 11.24 6.38 13.90
CA THR A 245 12.48 6.11 14.64
C THR A 245 13.43 7.30 14.55
N SER A 246 14.29 7.47 15.55
CA SER A 246 15.08 8.69 15.75
C SER A 246 16.49 8.57 15.20
N GLN A 247 17.02 9.71 14.77
CA GLN A 247 18.43 9.89 14.46
C GLN A 247 18.86 11.31 14.78
N MET A 248 19.97 11.47 15.51
CA MET A 248 20.55 12.77 15.79
C MET A 248 22.05 12.81 15.49
N ILE A 249 22.50 13.98 15.07
CA ILE A 249 23.91 14.28 14.84
C ILE A 249 24.29 15.47 15.71
N SER A 250 25.42 15.38 16.38
CA SER A 250 25.88 16.43 17.29
C SER A 250 27.40 16.59 17.28
N PRO A 251 27.94 17.82 17.31
CA PRO A 251 29.37 18.04 17.53
C PRO A 251 29.77 17.63 18.95
N VAL A 252 30.89 16.93 19.08
CA VAL A 252 31.39 16.40 20.36
C VAL A 252 32.83 16.82 20.63
N THR A 253 33.27 16.71 21.89
CA THR A 253 34.63 17.04 22.30
C THR A 253 35.33 15.81 22.87
N ALA A 254 36.52 15.51 22.35
CA ALA A 254 37.27 14.31 22.69
C ALA A 254 37.55 14.25 24.20
N GLY A 255 37.25 13.09 24.79
CA GLY A 255 37.38 12.83 26.22
C GLY A 255 36.25 13.37 27.09
N THR A 256 35.20 13.95 26.50
CA THR A 256 33.98 14.33 27.23
C THR A 256 33.01 13.15 27.29
N THR A 257 32.48 12.87 28.48
CA THR A 257 31.42 11.88 28.67
C THR A 257 30.07 12.55 28.48
N TYR A 258 29.25 11.96 27.63
CA TYR A 258 27.88 12.34 27.33
C TYR A 258 26.92 11.30 27.89
N TYR A 259 25.70 11.74 28.17
CA TYR A 259 24.56 10.91 28.55
C TYR A 259 23.57 10.89 27.40
N ILE A 260 23.20 9.70 26.96
CA ILE A 260 22.18 9.47 25.93
C ILE A 260 20.93 9.01 26.66
N GLN A 261 19.87 9.81 26.54
CA GLN A 261 18.53 9.51 27.01
C GLN A 261 17.71 9.00 25.83
N LEU A 262 17.13 7.82 25.97
CA LEU A 262 16.36 7.14 24.93
C LEU A 262 15.04 6.67 25.51
N GLY A 263 13.92 7.03 24.89
CA GLY A 263 12.61 6.50 25.23
C GLY A 263 11.67 6.59 24.03
N GLY A 264 10.36 6.66 24.28
CA GLY A 264 9.35 6.83 23.23
C GLY A 264 8.72 8.22 23.20
N PHE A 265 8.16 8.56 22.05
CA PHE A 265 7.30 9.73 21.86
C PHE A 265 5.83 9.40 22.21
N ASN A 266 5.22 10.25 23.04
CA ASN A 266 3.82 10.17 23.47
C ASN A 266 3.35 8.81 24.11
N PRO A 267 2.30 8.80 24.95
CA PRO A 267 2.14 7.77 25.98
C PRO A 267 1.35 6.51 25.54
N PRO A 268 1.94 5.31 25.69
CA PRO A 268 3.38 5.04 25.61
C PRO A 268 3.73 4.26 24.34
N ALA A 269 4.63 4.80 23.52
CA ALA A 269 5.43 3.97 22.63
C ALA A 269 6.60 3.39 23.45
N ALA A 270 6.71 2.06 23.52
CA ALA A 270 7.78 1.36 24.22
C ALA A 270 8.07 0.05 23.48
N GLY A 271 9.32 -0.41 23.54
CA GLY A 271 9.74 -1.55 22.74
C GLY A 271 11.23 -1.85 22.85
N THR A 272 11.75 -2.47 21.81
CA THR A 272 13.14 -2.93 21.73
C THR A 272 13.82 -2.44 20.45
N GLY A 273 15.15 -2.44 20.45
CA GLY A 273 15.91 -2.06 19.27
C GLY A 273 17.41 -2.07 19.48
N ASN A 274 18.14 -1.51 18.51
CA ASN A 274 19.56 -1.23 18.62
C ASN A 274 19.83 0.27 18.67
N LEU A 275 20.66 0.69 19.62
CA LEU A 275 21.23 2.03 19.69
C LEU A 275 22.60 2.01 19.03
N THR A 276 22.72 2.73 17.92
CA THR A 276 23.98 2.95 17.23
C THR A 276 24.58 4.28 17.66
N VAL A 277 25.84 4.27 18.07
CA VAL A 277 26.69 5.44 18.32
C VAL A 277 27.88 5.32 17.38
N CYS A 278 28.10 6.30 16.53
CA CYS A 278 29.18 6.28 15.55
C CYS A 278 29.90 7.64 15.53
N GLU A 279 31.23 7.63 15.65
CA GLU A 279 32.07 8.82 15.72
C GLU A 279 32.70 9.26 14.39
N GLY A 280 32.65 10.57 14.19
CA GLY A 280 33.39 11.27 13.15
C GLY A 280 32.73 11.22 11.80
N ASP A 281 33.36 11.91 10.86
CA ASP A 281 32.83 12.12 9.51
C ASP A 281 32.60 10.81 8.74
N ALA A 282 33.32 9.73 9.10
CA ALA A 282 33.18 8.40 8.50
C ALA A 282 31.84 7.70 8.82
N CYS A 283 31.12 8.17 9.85
CA CYS A 283 29.82 7.67 10.25
C CYS A 283 28.67 8.25 9.43
N LEU A 284 28.92 9.41 8.81
CA LEU A 284 28.07 10.02 7.82
C LEU A 284 28.41 9.42 6.46
N ALA A 285 28.44 8.09 6.37
CA ALA A 285 28.79 7.33 5.18
C ALA A 285 27.80 7.63 4.05
N GLY A 286 27.98 8.79 3.44
CA GLY A 286 27.19 9.30 2.35
C GLY A 286 28.04 9.37 1.10
N CYS A 287 27.38 9.70 0.00
CA CYS A 287 27.97 9.82 -1.32
C CYS A 287 28.99 10.97 -1.47
N VAL A 288 28.94 12.00 -0.61
CA VAL A 288 29.80 13.18 -0.70
C VAL A 288 30.62 13.38 0.58
N ASP A 289 31.88 12.93 0.56
CA ASP A 289 32.81 13.13 1.69
C ASP A 289 33.42 14.54 1.70
N SER A 290 33.62 15.14 0.52
CA SER A 290 34.25 16.45 0.36
C SER A 290 34.08 17.01 -1.05
N CYS A 291 34.14 18.34 -1.18
CA CYS A 291 34.19 19.00 -2.49
C CYS A 291 35.47 18.65 -3.25
N ALA A 292 35.35 18.32 -4.53
CA ALA A 292 36.50 18.17 -5.40
C ALA A 292 37.10 19.55 -5.73
N LYS A 293 38.41 19.59 -5.94
CA LYS A 293 39.14 20.83 -6.25
C LYS A 293 38.65 21.51 -7.55
N SER A 294 38.06 20.75 -8.46
CA SER A 294 37.50 21.23 -9.72
C SER A 294 36.10 21.83 -9.58
N ASP A 295 35.44 21.60 -8.45
CA ASP A 295 34.06 22.02 -8.27
C ASP A 295 33.98 23.55 -8.11
N VAL A 296 32.89 24.12 -8.62
CA VAL A 296 32.48 25.47 -8.29
C VAL A 296 31.97 25.42 -6.85
N ILE A 297 32.67 26.11 -5.96
CA ILE A 297 32.31 26.16 -4.55
C ILE A 297 31.24 27.23 -4.38
N GLU A 298 30.18 26.86 -3.69
CA GLU A 298 29.18 27.80 -3.22
C GLU A 298 29.81 28.94 -2.39
N THR A 299 29.35 30.17 -2.64
CA THR A 299 29.91 31.39 -2.05
C THR A 299 29.28 31.69 -0.68
N GLU A 300 28.08 31.16 -0.45
CA GLU A 300 27.31 31.21 0.80
C GLU A 300 28.05 30.44 1.91
N PHE A 301 28.07 31.00 3.12
CA PHE A 301 28.41 30.22 4.30
C PHE A 301 27.13 29.65 4.89
N CYS A 302 27.17 28.38 5.31
CA CYS A 302 26.04 27.73 5.97
C CYS A 302 25.38 28.63 7.04
N GLY A 303 24.07 28.84 6.94
CA GLY A 303 23.28 29.63 7.87
C GLY A 303 23.12 31.10 7.48
N GLU A 304 23.70 31.52 6.37
CA GLU A 304 23.40 32.79 5.71
C GLU A 304 22.28 32.59 4.67
N ASP A 305 21.74 33.68 4.11
CA ASP A 305 20.76 33.67 3.01
C ASP A 305 21.20 34.75 2.01
N THR A 306 22.29 34.47 1.31
CA THR A 306 22.97 35.39 0.39
C THR A 306 22.75 35.01 -1.07
N ASN A 307 22.21 33.82 -1.34
CA ASN A 307 21.79 33.35 -2.66
C ASN A 307 20.33 32.88 -2.71
N GLY A 308 19.43 33.35 -1.83
CA GLY A 308 18.02 32.90 -1.74
C GLY A 308 17.11 33.14 -2.95
N GLY A 309 17.63 33.64 -4.08
CA GLY A 309 16.92 33.75 -5.35
C GLY A 309 15.54 34.38 -5.22
N CYS A 310 14.50 33.78 -5.83
CA CYS A 310 13.14 34.34 -5.75
C CYS A 310 12.55 34.32 -4.32
N ASN A 311 13.16 33.60 -3.36
CA ASN A 311 12.76 33.60 -1.95
C ASN A 311 13.40 34.74 -1.14
N ASP A 312 14.36 35.48 -1.71
CA ASP A 312 15.02 36.61 -1.05
C ASP A 312 13.99 37.64 -0.55
N PRO A 313 13.86 37.85 0.77
CA PRO A 313 12.89 38.78 1.36
C PRO A 313 13.09 40.24 0.93
N SER A 314 14.28 40.58 0.43
CA SER A 314 14.62 41.90 -0.10
C SER A 314 14.16 42.12 -1.55
N GLY A 315 13.78 41.04 -2.25
CA GLY A 315 13.43 41.04 -3.67
C GLY A 315 14.62 41.33 -4.59
N GLY A 316 15.85 41.13 -4.09
CA GLY A 316 17.09 41.32 -4.84
C GLY A 316 17.41 40.16 -5.77
N ASN A 317 16.79 38.99 -5.55
CA ASN A 317 16.97 37.76 -6.31
C ASN A 317 18.45 37.38 -6.43
N ALA A 318 19.18 37.42 -5.32
CA ALA A 318 20.59 37.08 -5.31
C ALA A 318 20.79 35.60 -5.67
N SER A 319 21.72 35.31 -6.58
CA SER A 319 22.06 33.96 -7.06
C SER A 319 23.55 33.85 -7.35
N GLN A 320 24.04 32.62 -7.48
CA GLN A 320 25.41 32.33 -7.89
C GLN A 320 25.48 31.88 -9.37
N PRO A 321 26.25 32.55 -10.24
CA PRO A 321 26.34 32.15 -11.64
C PRO A 321 27.13 30.86 -11.82
N ILE A 322 26.60 29.95 -12.62
CA ILE A 322 27.21 28.67 -13.04
C ILE A 322 27.09 28.49 -14.56
N ASN A 323 27.86 27.57 -15.13
CA ASN A 323 27.79 27.21 -16.54
C ASN A 323 27.32 25.76 -16.72
N VAL A 324 26.71 25.48 -17.86
CA VAL A 324 26.47 24.09 -18.28
C VAL A 324 27.82 23.34 -18.35
N GLY A 325 27.85 22.17 -17.73
CA GLY A 325 29.02 21.31 -17.53
C GLY A 325 29.77 21.54 -16.22
N ASP A 326 29.38 22.54 -15.40
CA ASP A 326 29.98 22.74 -14.09
C ASP A 326 29.50 21.68 -13.09
N SER A 327 30.43 21.17 -12.27
CA SER A 327 30.10 20.49 -11.02
C SER A 327 30.15 21.52 -9.90
N VAL A 328 29.08 21.61 -9.12
CA VAL A 328 28.92 22.54 -8.01
C VAL A 328 28.94 21.75 -6.71
N CYS A 329 29.60 22.29 -5.69
CA CYS A 329 29.60 21.74 -4.35
C CYS A 329 29.17 22.83 -3.36
N GLY A 330 28.13 22.53 -2.58
CA GLY A 330 27.52 23.45 -1.64
C GLY A 330 27.21 22.79 -0.30
N ASN A 331 26.62 23.57 0.61
CA ASN A 331 26.20 23.08 1.92
C ASN A 331 24.75 23.46 2.20
N MET A 332 23.93 22.50 2.62
CA MET A 332 22.58 22.76 3.06
C MET A 332 22.44 22.72 4.58
N TRP A 333 21.44 23.39 5.12
CA TRP A 333 21.04 23.27 6.52
C TRP A 333 19.53 23.37 6.69
N ALA A 334 19.03 22.79 7.77
CA ALA A 334 17.64 22.85 8.17
C ALA A 334 17.58 22.79 9.69
N SER A 335 17.07 23.83 10.33
CA SER A 335 16.94 23.88 11.79
C SER A 335 15.90 24.89 12.25
N GLY A 336 15.09 24.52 13.25
CA GLY A 336 14.10 25.41 13.86
C GLY A 336 12.98 25.81 12.92
N GLY A 337 12.60 24.91 12.00
CA GLY A 337 11.56 25.13 10.99
C GLY A 337 12.00 26.02 9.81
N LEU A 338 13.29 26.33 9.70
CA LEU A 338 13.88 27.06 8.59
C LEU A 338 14.82 26.12 7.81
N ARG A 339 15.00 26.40 6.52
CA ARG A 339 15.95 25.68 5.67
C ARG A 339 16.73 26.63 4.78
N ASP A 340 17.92 26.19 4.40
CA ASP A 340 18.72 26.82 3.35
C ASP A 340 18.06 26.66 2.00
N THR A 341 18.30 27.62 1.12
CA THR A 341 17.91 27.51 -0.28
C THR A 341 18.99 28.09 -1.16
N ASP A 342 19.63 27.23 -1.94
CA ASP A 342 20.76 27.61 -2.76
C ASP A 342 20.30 27.81 -4.20
N TRP A 343 20.53 29.02 -4.74
CA TRP A 343 20.12 29.36 -6.11
C TRP A 343 21.31 29.66 -7.00
N PHE A 344 21.37 28.93 -8.12
CA PHE A 344 22.42 29.05 -9.12
C PHE A 344 21.86 29.48 -10.47
N ASP A 345 22.34 30.57 -11.07
CA ASP A 345 21.86 31.04 -12.38
C ASP A 345 22.67 30.48 -13.56
N PHE A 346 21.97 30.14 -14.64
CA PHE A 346 22.57 29.71 -15.91
C PHE A 346 21.71 30.14 -17.12
N THR A 347 22.30 30.12 -18.31
CA THR A 347 21.62 30.49 -19.57
C THR A 347 21.69 29.34 -20.57
N LEU A 348 20.59 29.09 -21.27
CA LEU A 348 20.51 28.17 -22.41
C LEU A 348 20.35 28.96 -23.72
N ASP A 349 21.21 28.66 -24.70
CA ASP A 349 21.19 29.32 -26.01
C ASP A 349 20.14 28.73 -26.99
N ALA A 350 19.61 27.54 -26.68
CA ALA A 350 18.65 26.79 -27.50
C ALA A 350 17.79 25.90 -26.59
N VAL A 351 16.67 25.40 -27.12
CA VAL A 351 15.88 24.34 -26.46
C VAL A 351 16.82 23.17 -26.18
N SER A 352 16.92 22.78 -24.91
CA SER A 352 17.88 21.78 -24.46
C SER A 352 17.24 20.84 -23.46
N ASN A 353 17.63 19.58 -23.49
CA ASN A 353 17.34 18.66 -22.40
C ASN A 353 18.37 18.90 -21.29
N ALA A 354 17.95 19.61 -20.24
CA ALA A 354 18.78 19.97 -19.10
C ALA A 354 18.60 18.94 -17.98
N SER A 355 19.70 18.53 -17.36
CA SER A 355 19.69 17.62 -16.23
C SER A 355 20.61 18.09 -15.13
N VAL A 356 20.11 18.07 -13.90
CA VAL A 356 20.93 18.21 -12.69
C VAL A 356 21.04 16.83 -12.06
N THR A 357 22.25 16.28 -12.04
CA THR A 357 22.56 15.06 -11.29
C THR A 357 23.17 15.47 -9.96
N ILE A 358 22.58 15.05 -8.84
CA ILE A 358 22.99 15.46 -7.49
C ILE A 358 23.30 14.23 -6.62
N ASP A 359 24.38 14.36 -5.87
CA ASP A 359 24.75 13.51 -4.75
C ASP A 359 24.63 14.36 -3.48
N ALA A 360 23.77 13.97 -2.54
CA ALA A 360 23.61 14.62 -1.25
C ALA A 360 23.51 13.57 -0.14
N ASN A 361 24.08 13.87 1.03
CA ASN A 361 24.06 12.95 2.17
C ASN A 361 22.73 12.98 2.95
N VAL A 362 21.80 13.85 2.53
CA VAL A 362 20.42 13.98 3.02
C VAL A 362 19.50 14.19 1.83
N SER A 363 18.21 13.87 1.99
CA SER A 363 17.23 14.05 0.91
C SER A 363 17.12 15.52 0.50
N ALA A 364 17.17 15.78 -0.81
CA ALA A 364 17.24 17.12 -1.37
C ALA A 364 16.13 17.37 -2.40
N VAL A 365 15.70 18.62 -2.48
CA VAL A 365 14.79 19.13 -3.51
C VAL A 365 15.61 19.87 -4.54
N VAL A 366 15.44 19.53 -5.82
CA VAL A 366 16.14 20.16 -6.94
C VAL A 366 15.14 20.65 -7.98
N LEU A 367 15.21 21.94 -8.32
CA LEU A 367 14.25 22.56 -9.24
C LEU A 367 14.95 23.26 -10.38
N PHE A 368 14.33 23.22 -11.57
CA PHE A 368 14.58 24.21 -12.62
C PHE A 368 13.53 25.30 -12.53
N ILE A 369 13.96 26.56 -12.46
CA ILE A 369 13.08 27.72 -12.26
C ILE A 369 13.41 28.77 -13.31
N SER A 370 12.41 29.32 -14.01
CA SER A 370 12.66 30.46 -14.91
C SER A 370 12.95 31.74 -14.12
N GLN A 371 13.75 32.68 -14.68
CA GLN A 371 14.12 33.90 -13.95
C GLN A 371 13.01 34.97 -13.83
N GLU A 372 11.74 34.57 -13.88
CA GLU A 372 10.57 35.45 -13.83
C GLU A 372 10.01 35.59 -12.40
N CYS A 373 10.81 36.08 -11.45
CA CYS A 373 10.29 36.33 -10.10
C CYS A 373 9.27 37.51 -10.10
N PRO A 374 8.15 37.43 -9.36
CA PRO A 374 7.82 36.46 -8.31
C PRO A 374 7.04 35.23 -8.77
N ASP A 375 6.67 35.12 -10.06
CA ASP A 375 5.79 34.07 -10.59
C ASP A 375 6.54 33.19 -11.62
N PRO A 376 7.61 32.46 -11.23
CA PRO A 376 8.38 31.68 -12.17
C PRO A 376 7.66 30.38 -12.54
N SER A 377 7.95 29.87 -13.74
CA SER A 377 7.64 28.48 -14.11
C SER A 377 8.62 27.54 -13.39
N ILE A 378 8.11 26.47 -12.79
CA ILE A 378 8.89 25.54 -11.96
C ILE A 378 8.74 24.13 -12.50
N VAL A 379 9.86 23.45 -12.74
CA VAL A 379 9.89 21.99 -12.88
C VAL A 379 10.46 21.42 -11.59
N ILE A 380 9.65 20.60 -10.91
CA ILE A 380 9.98 20.03 -9.61
C ILE A 380 10.56 18.64 -9.79
N GLY A 381 11.70 18.37 -9.16
CA GLY A 381 12.18 17.02 -8.93
C GLY A 381 12.66 16.85 -7.50
N ASP A 382 12.16 15.81 -6.84
CA ASP A 382 12.66 15.39 -5.54
C ASP A 382 13.74 14.33 -5.73
N VAL A 383 14.82 14.44 -4.97
CA VAL A 383 15.94 13.52 -5.07
C VAL A 383 16.24 12.90 -3.71
N THR A 384 16.25 11.57 -3.69
CA THR A 384 16.61 10.78 -2.52
C THR A 384 18.09 10.89 -2.19
N GLU A 385 18.46 10.50 -0.97
CA GLU A 385 19.86 10.45 -0.52
C GLU A 385 20.77 9.66 -1.45
N CYS A 386 22.01 10.12 -1.57
CA CYS A 386 23.07 9.42 -2.29
C CYS A 386 22.81 9.14 -3.77
N GLY A 387 22.06 10.03 -4.42
CA GLY A 387 22.01 10.12 -5.86
C GLY A 387 20.63 10.37 -6.41
N GLY A 388 20.60 11.12 -7.50
CA GLY A 388 19.50 11.12 -8.46
C GLY A 388 19.64 12.27 -9.44
N ALA A 389 18.65 12.40 -10.31
CA ALA A 389 18.70 13.38 -11.37
C ALA A 389 17.33 13.98 -11.63
N VAL A 390 17.30 15.29 -11.78
CA VAL A 390 16.13 16.03 -12.27
C VAL A 390 16.43 16.41 -13.71
N THR A 391 15.59 15.97 -14.63
CA THR A 391 15.75 16.23 -16.06
C THR A 391 14.51 16.96 -16.57
N ALA A 392 14.71 18.02 -17.33
CA ALA A 392 13.65 18.83 -17.89
C ALA A 392 14.06 19.34 -19.27
N CYS A 393 13.11 19.39 -20.20
CA CYS A 393 13.33 20.11 -21.42
C CYS A 393 13.03 21.59 -21.23
N LEU A 394 14.05 22.43 -21.42
CA LEU A 394 13.96 23.85 -21.17
C LEU A 394 14.16 24.61 -22.48
N PRO A 395 13.27 25.57 -22.81
CA PRO A 395 13.50 26.51 -23.90
C PRO A 395 14.81 27.29 -23.78
N ALA A 396 15.20 27.99 -24.85
CA ALA A 396 16.27 28.97 -24.77
C ALA A 396 15.86 30.10 -23.81
N GLY A 397 16.70 30.41 -22.82
CA GLY A 397 16.34 31.36 -21.78
C GLY A 397 17.32 31.37 -20.61
N ASP A 398 16.99 32.20 -19.62
CA ASP A 398 17.73 32.31 -18.36
C ASP A 398 16.96 31.56 -17.27
N TYR A 399 17.67 30.74 -16.50
CA TYR A 399 17.10 29.84 -15.50
C TYR A 399 17.89 29.89 -14.19
N TYR A 400 17.29 29.35 -13.13
CA TYR A 400 17.93 28.97 -11.89
C TYR A 400 17.89 27.45 -11.71
N VAL A 401 18.96 26.90 -11.13
CA VAL A 401 18.92 25.64 -10.38
C VAL A 401 18.72 25.99 -8.92
N PHE A 402 17.70 25.40 -8.31
CA PHE A 402 17.47 25.45 -6.86
C PHE A 402 17.97 24.15 -6.24
N VAL A 403 18.67 24.24 -5.11
CA VAL A 403 18.98 23.10 -4.25
C VAL A 403 18.61 23.44 -2.82
N GLY A 404 17.96 22.51 -2.11
CA GLY A 404 17.69 22.66 -0.69
C GLY A 404 17.33 21.32 -0.05
N PRO A 405 17.34 21.22 1.29
CA PRO A 405 16.94 19.99 1.96
C PRO A 405 15.42 19.81 1.85
N ASN A 406 14.97 18.55 1.77
CA ASN A 406 13.55 18.22 1.73
C ASN A 406 12.87 18.53 3.08
N GLY A 407 13.57 18.32 4.19
CA GLY A 407 13.12 18.65 5.55
C GLY A 407 13.37 20.11 5.96
N PHE A 408 12.79 20.49 7.11
CA PHE A 408 12.92 21.82 7.73
C PHE A 408 13.67 21.80 9.09
N ASP A 409 14.16 20.64 9.52
CA ASP A 409 14.97 20.48 10.73
C ASP A 409 15.93 19.29 10.61
N GLY A 410 16.83 19.12 11.58
CA GLY A 410 17.72 17.95 11.69
C GLY A 410 19.06 18.05 10.95
N ILE A 411 19.34 19.17 10.27
CA ILE A 411 20.57 19.39 9.51
C ILE A 411 21.25 20.67 10.03
N PRO A 412 21.92 20.63 11.20
CA PRO A 412 22.52 21.82 11.77
C PRO A 412 23.74 22.27 10.95
N CYS A 413 24.02 23.57 10.94
CA CYS A 413 25.18 24.09 10.24
C CYS A 413 26.51 23.58 10.81
N GLY A 414 27.44 23.26 9.90
CA GLY A 414 28.78 22.81 10.27
C GLY A 414 28.86 21.34 10.67
N SER A 415 27.86 20.53 10.31
CA SER A 415 27.83 19.07 10.58
C SER A 415 28.74 18.24 9.66
N GLY A 416 29.80 18.85 9.14
CA GLY A 416 30.76 18.18 8.26
C GLY A 416 30.11 17.68 6.97
N PRO A 417 30.40 16.45 6.52
CA PRO A 417 29.87 15.88 5.28
C PRO A 417 28.35 15.81 5.20
N LEU A 418 27.62 15.75 6.32
CA LEU A 418 26.15 15.63 6.31
C LEU A 418 25.48 16.73 5.45
N ASN A 419 26.00 17.95 5.56
CA ASN A 419 25.42 19.11 4.90
C ASN A 419 25.88 19.22 3.45
N LEU A 420 26.85 18.41 3.02
CA LEU A 420 27.41 18.53 1.69
C LEU A 420 26.49 17.93 0.65
N TYR A 421 26.33 18.68 -0.44
CA TYR A 421 25.89 18.14 -1.70
C TYR A 421 26.88 18.48 -2.79
N ARG A 422 26.82 17.69 -3.85
CA ARG A 422 27.56 17.92 -5.08
C ARG A 422 26.64 17.61 -6.24
N PHE A 423 26.39 18.59 -7.09
CA PHE A 423 25.63 18.37 -8.32
C PHE A 423 26.44 18.69 -9.57
N THR A 424 26.02 18.14 -10.70
CA THR A 424 26.52 18.51 -12.03
C THR A 424 25.34 18.96 -12.88
N LEU A 425 25.49 20.12 -13.51
CA LEU A 425 24.51 20.64 -14.46
C LEU A 425 24.96 20.25 -15.88
N ASP A 426 24.16 19.43 -16.55
CA ASP A 426 24.35 19.09 -17.96
C ASP A 426 23.16 19.63 -18.77
N ALA A 427 23.39 20.02 -20.02
CA ALA A 427 22.31 20.39 -20.93
C ALA A 427 22.73 20.12 -22.37
N GLU A 428 21.94 19.30 -23.07
CA GLU A 428 22.18 18.94 -24.45
C GLU A 428 21.13 19.59 -25.36
N PRO A 429 21.53 20.42 -26.34
CA PRO A 429 20.60 21.04 -27.28
C PRO A 429 19.81 20.00 -28.08
N VAL A 430 18.51 20.20 -28.19
CA VAL A 430 17.63 19.37 -29.00
C VAL A 430 17.69 19.88 -30.43
N GLU A 431 18.34 19.13 -31.33
CA GLU A 431 18.49 19.57 -32.73
C GLU A 431 17.16 19.52 -33.51
N SER A 432 16.29 18.54 -33.22
CA SER A 432 14.94 18.40 -33.76
C SER A 432 14.17 17.29 -33.05
N VAL A 433 12.89 17.49 -32.74
CA VAL A 433 11.98 16.42 -32.33
C VAL A 433 11.23 15.92 -33.57
N PRO A 434 11.25 14.61 -33.90
CA PRO A 434 10.49 14.08 -35.02
C PRO A 434 9.00 14.38 -34.87
N GLY A 435 8.37 14.89 -35.93
CA GLY A 435 6.96 15.25 -35.90
C GLY A 435 6.64 16.59 -35.23
N ASP A 436 7.62 17.33 -34.71
CA ASP A 436 7.42 18.65 -34.09
C ASP A 436 6.81 19.68 -35.04
N VAL A 437 7.24 19.63 -36.30
CA VAL A 437 6.67 20.44 -37.38
C VAL A 437 5.92 19.55 -38.36
N CYS A 438 4.82 20.04 -38.92
CA CYS A 438 4.00 19.28 -39.86
C CYS A 438 4.78 18.76 -41.09
N ASP A 439 5.77 19.51 -41.56
CA ASP A 439 6.61 19.10 -42.69
C ASP A 439 7.44 17.83 -42.39
N ASP A 440 7.69 17.54 -41.11
CA ASP A 440 8.38 16.34 -40.60
C ASP A 440 7.42 15.40 -39.85
N ALA A 441 6.12 15.45 -40.15
CA ALA A 441 5.11 14.61 -39.49
C ALA A 441 5.47 13.12 -39.56
N ILE A 442 5.34 12.42 -38.43
CA ILE A 442 5.65 11.00 -38.27
C ILE A 442 4.68 10.18 -39.13
N ASP A 443 5.20 9.39 -40.08
CA ASP A 443 4.38 8.60 -41.00
C ASP A 443 3.93 7.27 -40.37
N LEU A 444 2.64 7.17 -40.09
CA LEU A 444 1.98 5.97 -39.56
C LEU A 444 1.46 5.04 -40.67
N GLY A 445 1.43 5.48 -41.93
CA GLY A 445 0.80 4.71 -43.02
C GLY A 445 -0.66 4.35 -42.69
N SER A 446 -1.06 3.11 -42.96
CA SER A 446 -2.41 2.58 -42.67
C SER A 446 -2.48 1.82 -41.34
N PHE A 447 -1.83 2.37 -40.31
CA PHE A 447 -1.83 1.81 -38.96
C PHE A 447 -3.21 1.90 -38.29
N SER A 448 -3.48 0.97 -37.38
CA SER A 448 -4.57 1.02 -36.40
C SER A 448 -4.09 0.36 -35.11
N GLY A 449 -4.47 0.92 -33.97
CA GLY A 449 -3.95 0.58 -32.63
C GLY A 449 -3.30 1.78 -31.95
N ASP A 450 -2.39 1.48 -31.02
CA ASP A 450 -1.82 2.45 -30.08
C ASP A 450 -0.45 2.99 -30.52
N VAL A 451 -0.25 4.29 -30.34
CA VAL A 451 0.99 5.02 -30.60
C VAL A 451 1.40 5.78 -29.35
N ALA A 452 2.62 5.57 -28.88
CA ALA A 452 3.18 6.38 -27.80
C ALA A 452 3.44 7.82 -28.28
N VAL A 453 3.07 8.78 -27.45
CA VAL A 453 3.20 10.21 -27.68
C VAL A 453 3.99 10.79 -26.51
N ASP A 454 5.03 11.53 -26.83
CA ASP A 454 5.85 12.26 -25.87
C ASP A 454 6.02 13.69 -26.39
N THR A 455 5.35 14.64 -25.75
CA THR A 455 5.39 16.07 -26.13
C THR A 455 6.54 16.82 -25.47
N ASN A 456 7.47 16.10 -24.82
CA ASN A 456 8.63 16.73 -24.23
C ASN A 456 9.52 17.35 -25.30
N CYS A 457 9.99 18.56 -25.06
CA CYS A 457 10.79 19.37 -26.00
C CYS A 457 10.09 19.81 -27.30
N THR A 458 8.79 19.62 -27.46
CA THR A 458 8.10 20.06 -28.67
C THR A 458 7.79 21.56 -28.63
N GLY A 459 7.77 22.16 -29.82
CA GLY A 459 7.37 23.52 -30.08
C GLY A 459 5.86 23.70 -30.10
N THR A 460 5.41 24.85 -30.59
CA THR A 460 3.99 25.13 -30.85
C THR A 460 3.91 25.64 -32.26
N ASP A 461 3.85 24.71 -33.19
CA ASP A 461 4.12 24.93 -34.61
C ASP A 461 2.85 24.90 -35.46
N GLY A 462 1.76 24.34 -34.92
CA GLY A 462 0.44 24.39 -35.51
C GLY A 462 -0.14 25.79 -35.60
N ALA A 463 -0.90 26.03 -36.67
CA ALA A 463 -1.70 27.23 -36.78
C ALA A 463 -2.90 27.16 -35.81
N ASP A 464 -3.33 28.32 -35.32
CA ASP A 464 -4.57 28.43 -34.53
C ASP A 464 -5.73 27.74 -35.24
N LEU A 465 -6.43 26.89 -34.49
CA LEU A 465 -7.62 26.20 -34.93
C LEU A 465 -8.75 27.21 -35.24
N PRO A 466 -9.67 26.86 -36.15
CA PRO A 466 -10.87 27.66 -36.37
C PRO A 466 -11.68 27.81 -35.08
N ILE A 467 -12.41 28.92 -34.94
CA ILE A 467 -13.27 29.19 -33.77
C ILE A 467 -14.36 28.13 -33.52
N SER A 468 -14.65 27.26 -34.50
CA SER A 468 -15.53 26.11 -34.31
C SER A 468 -14.92 25.02 -33.43
N CYS A 469 -13.61 25.06 -33.23
CA CYS A 469 -12.83 24.22 -32.34
C CYS A 469 -12.33 24.99 -31.12
N ASP A 470 -12.82 26.21 -30.89
CA ASP A 470 -12.50 26.97 -29.68
C ASP A 470 -12.89 26.16 -28.45
N SER A 471 -11.95 26.02 -27.52
CA SER A 471 -12.17 25.36 -26.25
C SER A 471 -11.76 26.31 -25.14
N TYR A 472 -12.75 26.76 -24.37
CA TYR A 472 -12.59 27.70 -23.25
C TYR A 472 -11.79 28.98 -23.60
N GLY A 473 -11.86 29.45 -24.85
CA GLY A 473 -11.15 30.65 -25.33
C GLY A 473 -9.73 30.40 -25.84
N SER A 474 -9.29 29.14 -25.90
CA SER A 474 -8.06 28.70 -26.55
C SER A 474 -8.38 28.07 -27.91
N VAL A 475 -7.63 28.47 -28.94
CA VAL A 475 -7.64 27.87 -30.28
C VAL A 475 -6.30 27.23 -30.65
N THR A 476 -5.36 27.20 -29.73
CA THR A 476 -3.99 26.72 -29.98
C THR A 476 -3.85 25.32 -29.36
N ILE A 477 -3.10 24.45 -30.03
CA ILE A 477 -2.58 23.20 -29.47
C ILE A 477 -1.12 23.48 -29.14
N TYR A 478 -0.76 23.48 -27.86
CA TYR A 478 0.60 23.78 -27.40
C TYR A 478 1.45 22.51 -27.33
N GLY A 479 2.77 22.61 -27.47
CA GLY A 479 3.66 21.45 -27.35
C GLY A 479 3.28 20.33 -28.33
N ASP A 480 3.14 20.63 -29.61
CA ASP A 480 2.44 19.77 -30.56
C ASP A 480 3.33 18.78 -31.34
N LEU A 481 2.74 17.64 -31.69
CA LEU A 481 3.29 16.66 -32.62
C LEU A 481 2.32 16.41 -33.76
N PHE A 482 2.89 16.17 -34.93
CA PHE A 482 2.19 15.87 -36.17
C PHE A 482 2.46 14.44 -36.63
N TYR A 483 1.38 13.74 -36.96
CA TYR A 483 1.40 12.40 -37.52
C TYR A 483 0.70 12.39 -38.87
N ARG A 484 1.26 11.68 -39.85
CA ARG A 484 0.65 11.44 -41.15
C ARG A 484 0.02 10.05 -41.15
N TRP A 485 -1.28 9.98 -41.36
CA TRP A 485 -2.04 8.73 -41.32
C TRP A 485 -2.87 8.55 -42.58
N THR A 486 -2.89 7.33 -43.12
CA THR A 486 -3.63 6.95 -44.32
C THR A 486 -4.76 5.99 -43.97
N VAL A 487 -6.00 6.45 -44.16
CA VAL A 487 -7.22 5.71 -43.84
C VAL A 487 -7.18 4.28 -44.41
N PRO A 488 -7.19 3.23 -43.58
CA PRO A 488 -7.07 1.84 -44.04
C PRO A 488 -8.26 1.34 -44.86
N THR A 489 -9.48 1.65 -44.40
CA THR A 489 -10.75 1.20 -44.99
C THR A 489 -11.80 2.31 -45.00
N ASP A 490 -12.78 2.22 -45.92
CA ASP A 490 -13.93 3.12 -45.93
C ASP A 490 -14.72 2.94 -44.63
N GLY A 491 -14.98 4.00 -43.89
CA GLY A 491 -15.67 3.89 -42.61
C GLY A 491 -15.63 5.15 -41.77
N ASP A 492 -16.30 5.08 -40.63
CA ASP A 492 -16.09 6.03 -39.53
C ASP A 492 -14.82 5.61 -38.79
N TRP A 493 -14.04 6.57 -38.30
CA TRP A 493 -12.80 6.33 -37.55
C TRP A 493 -12.72 7.28 -36.35
N SER A 494 -11.83 7.00 -35.41
CA SER A 494 -11.55 7.83 -34.25
C SER A 494 -10.05 7.93 -33.97
N VAL A 495 -9.67 9.01 -33.30
CA VAL A 495 -8.35 9.22 -32.68
C VAL A 495 -8.59 9.58 -31.21
N SER A 496 -7.98 8.85 -30.29
CA SER A 496 -8.26 8.95 -28.86
C SER A 496 -6.97 9.02 -28.04
N THR A 497 -6.95 9.91 -27.05
CA THR A 497 -6.04 9.88 -25.89
C THR A 497 -6.81 9.64 -24.58
N CYS A 498 -8.12 9.36 -24.71
CA CYS A 498 -9.07 9.21 -23.61
C CYS A 498 -8.57 8.22 -22.55
N ASN A 499 -8.39 8.69 -21.31
CA ASN A 499 -7.87 7.93 -20.17
C ASN A 499 -6.44 7.39 -20.37
N GLN A 500 -5.70 7.95 -21.32
CA GLN A 500 -4.38 7.46 -21.75
C GLN A 500 -3.36 8.61 -21.82
N ALA A 501 -3.56 9.70 -21.08
CA ALA A 501 -2.66 10.83 -21.03
C ALA A 501 -2.44 11.30 -19.58
N ASP A 502 -1.22 11.74 -19.27
CA ASP A 502 -0.85 12.36 -18.00
C ASP A 502 -1.08 13.89 -17.97
N PHE A 503 -1.59 14.44 -19.08
CA PHE A 503 -1.86 15.86 -19.27
C PHE A 503 -3.17 16.10 -20.04
N ASP A 504 -3.66 17.34 -19.96
CA ASP A 504 -4.83 17.83 -20.71
C ASP A 504 -4.48 17.90 -22.20
N THR A 505 -4.98 16.91 -22.97
CA THR A 505 -4.64 16.75 -24.39
C THR A 505 -5.63 17.46 -25.28
N ARG A 506 -5.15 17.87 -26.45
CA ARG A 506 -5.96 18.41 -27.54
C ARG A 506 -5.60 17.76 -28.86
N LEU A 507 -6.61 17.38 -29.63
CA LEU A 507 -6.50 16.72 -30.93
C LEU A 507 -7.08 17.56 -32.07
N ALA A 508 -6.41 17.54 -33.22
CA ALA A 508 -6.95 18.04 -34.48
C ALA A 508 -6.54 17.15 -35.67
N ALA A 509 -7.39 17.07 -36.68
CA ALA A 509 -7.10 16.39 -37.93
C ALA A 509 -7.26 17.36 -39.11
N PHE A 510 -6.33 17.31 -40.07
CA PHE A 510 -6.32 18.13 -41.28
C PHE A 510 -6.16 17.29 -42.53
N ASP A 511 -6.65 17.78 -43.68
CA ASP A 511 -6.50 17.10 -44.97
C ASP A 511 -5.06 17.15 -45.53
N SER A 512 -4.20 18.02 -44.99
CA SER A 512 -2.80 18.21 -45.35
C SER A 512 -2.13 19.22 -44.41
N CYS A 513 -0.80 19.38 -44.49
CA CYS A 513 -0.12 20.48 -43.81
C CYS A 513 -0.60 21.82 -44.36
N ALA A 514 -1.02 22.73 -43.46
CA ALA A 514 -1.74 23.97 -43.78
C ALA A 514 -3.07 23.74 -44.56
N GLY A 515 -3.62 22.55 -44.43
CA GLY A 515 -4.86 22.10 -45.05
C GLY A 515 -6.12 22.59 -44.35
N SER A 516 -7.27 22.08 -44.78
CA SER A 516 -8.53 22.34 -44.08
C SER A 516 -8.65 21.42 -42.87
N LEU A 517 -9.14 21.97 -41.76
CA LEU A 517 -9.52 21.18 -40.61
C LEU A 517 -10.64 20.19 -40.98
N VAL A 518 -10.43 18.93 -40.61
CA VAL A 518 -11.38 17.82 -40.75
C VAL A 518 -12.17 17.63 -39.45
N ALA A 519 -11.48 17.52 -38.32
CA ALA A 519 -12.08 17.38 -36.99
C ALA A 519 -11.14 17.90 -35.91
N CYS A 520 -11.66 18.09 -34.70
CA CYS A 520 -10.90 18.48 -33.52
C CYS A 520 -11.64 18.00 -32.27
N ASN A 521 -10.90 17.80 -31.18
CA ASN A 521 -11.45 17.60 -29.85
C ASN A 521 -10.41 18.05 -28.81
N ASP A 522 -10.87 18.36 -27.60
CA ASP A 522 -10.05 18.81 -26.48
C ASP A 522 -10.41 17.92 -25.28
N ASP A 523 -11.63 18.09 -24.77
CA ASP A 523 -12.21 17.17 -23.81
C ASP A 523 -13.11 16.14 -24.50
N GLY A 524 -12.73 14.87 -24.40
CA GLY A 524 -13.58 13.75 -24.77
C GLY A 524 -14.66 13.52 -23.71
N VAL A 525 -15.91 13.26 -24.14
CA VAL A 525 -16.99 12.93 -23.19
C VAL A 525 -16.69 11.58 -22.54
N GLY A 526 -16.57 11.57 -21.21
CA GLY A 526 -16.23 10.35 -20.46
C GLY A 526 -14.72 10.09 -20.32
N CYS A 527 -13.89 11.06 -20.73
CA CYS A 527 -12.44 10.98 -20.61
C CYS A 527 -11.98 11.72 -19.34
N ALA A 528 -11.23 11.02 -18.50
CA ALA A 528 -10.52 11.55 -17.34
C ALA A 528 -9.36 12.45 -17.78
N ASN A 529 -8.85 13.24 -16.84
CA ASN A 529 -7.68 14.11 -17.04
C ASN A 529 -7.78 15.05 -18.25
N TYR A 530 -9.01 15.42 -18.65
CA TYR A 530 -9.22 16.31 -19.79
C TYR A 530 -8.62 15.74 -21.09
N SER A 531 -8.62 14.41 -21.21
CA SER A 531 -8.08 13.75 -22.40
C SER A 531 -9.09 13.73 -23.55
N SER A 532 -8.59 13.68 -24.79
CA SER A 532 -9.37 13.88 -26.00
C SER A 532 -9.92 12.59 -26.61
N LEU A 533 -11.10 12.68 -27.22
CA LEU A 533 -11.66 11.71 -28.15
C LEU A 533 -12.21 12.42 -29.41
N MET A 534 -11.51 12.27 -30.53
CA MET A 534 -11.85 12.90 -31.81
C MET A 534 -12.47 11.89 -32.79
N SER A 535 -13.70 12.15 -33.24
CA SER A 535 -14.40 11.34 -34.25
C SER A 535 -14.20 11.85 -35.68
N LEU A 536 -13.98 10.94 -36.62
CA LEU A 536 -13.73 11.16 -38.05
C LEU A 536 -14.72 10.34 -38.90
N PRO A 537 -15.95 10.83 -39.12
CA PRO A 537 -16.98 10.06 -39.82
C PRO A 537 -16.79 10.05 -41.35
N GLY A 538 -17.12 8.92 -41.98
CA GLY A 538 -17.28 8.78 -43.42
C GLY A 538 -15.99 8.95 -44.23
N LEU A 539 -14.86 8.55 -43.67
CA LEU A 539 -13.58 8.57 -44.37
C LEU A 539 -13.54 7.53 -45.49
N THR A 540 -12.81 7.82 -46.55
CA THR A 540 -12.58 6.91 -47.68
C THR A 540 -11.17 6.33 -47.60
N ALA A 541 -11.02 5.03 -47.83
CA ALA A 541 -9.76 4.33 -47.85
C ALA A 541 -8.73 5.01 -48.76
N GLY A 542 -7.50 5.15 -48.26
CA GLY A 542 -6.41 5.86 -48.95
C GLY A 542 -6.47 7.38 -48.85
N THR A 543 -7.43 7.96 -48.11
CA THR A 543 -7.36 9.38 -47.73
C THR A 543 -6.22 9.55 -46.74
N GLU A 544 -5.36 10.53 -46.98
CA GLU A 544 -4.28 10.88 -46.06
C GLU A 544 -4.75 12.06 -45.20
N LEU A 545 -4.49 11.98 -43.89
CA LEU A 545 -4.75 13.03 -42.91
C LEU A 545 -3.47 13.35 -42.14
N ILE A 546 -3.37 14.60 -41.69
CA ILE A 546 -2.43 15.02 -40.65
C ILE A 546 -3.18 15.06 -39.33
N ILE A 547 -2.74 14.28 -38.36
CA ILE A 547 -3.21 14.30 -36.98
C ILE A 547 -2.23 15.16 -36.18
N GLN A 548 -2.74 16.16 -35.48
CA GLN A 548 -2.00 17.02 -34.58
C GLN A 548 -2.48 16.73 -33.15
N ILE A 549 -1.54 16.55 -32.23
CA ILE A 549 -1.77 16.29 -30.80
C ILE A 549 -0.85 17.18 -29.98
N GLY A 550 -1.33 17.72 -28.85
CA GLY A 550 -0.53 18.48 -27.90
C GLY A 550 -1.37 18.86 -26.68
N ALA A 551 -0.93 19.83 -25.89
CA ALA A 551 -1.61 20.28 -24.68
C ALA A 551 -2.64 21.40 -24.95
N TRP A 552 -3.66 21.50 -24.09
CA TRP A 552 -4.59 22.63 -24.09
C TRP A 552 -3.97 23.92 -23.52
N GLU A 553 -3.08 23.81 -22.54
CA GLU A 553 -2.44 24.92 -21.83
C GLU A 553 -0.98 25.14 -22.26
N ALA A 554 -0.56 26.42 -22.31
CA ALA A 554 0.80 26.79 -22.68
C ALA A 554 1.82 26.36 -21.62
N GLY A 555 2.91 25.72 -22.04
CA GLY A 555 3.98 25.27 -21.15
C GLY A 555 3.71 23.93 -20.47
N VAL A 556 2.56 23.30 -20.73
CA VAL A 556 2.29 21.92 -20.34
C VAL A 556 2.85 20.98 -21.41
N GLN A 557 3.60 19.99 -20.95
CA GLN A 557 4.10 18.87 -21.74
C GLN A 557 3.90 17.59 -20.91
N GLY A 558 3.84 16.46 -21.59
CA GLY A 558 3.57 15.18 -20.96
C GLY A 558 3.59 14.03 -21.95
N THR A 559 3.25 12.85 -21.43
CA THR A 559 3.18 11.61 -22.19
C THR A 559 1.74 11.14 -22.36
N ALA A 560 1.47 10.52 -23.49
CA ALA A 560 0.17 9.92 -23.78
C ALA A 560 0.30 8.68 -24.66
N THR A 561 -0.75 7.87 -24.69
CA THR A 561 -0.98 6.88 -25.74
C THR A 561 -2.12 7.37 -26.62
N MET A 562 -1.86 7.49 -27.92
CA MET A 562 -2.85 7.83 -28.93
C MET A 562 -3.32 6.57 -29.66
N THR A 563 -4.60 6.25 -29.56
CA THR A 563 -5.24 5.12 -30.25
C THR A 563 -5.93 5.59 -31.53
N ILE A 564 -5.71 4.90 -32.65
CA ILE A 564 -6.43 5.10 -33.91
C ILE A 564 -7.25 3.84 -34.25
N ALA A 565 -8.58 3.96 -34.27
CA ALA A 565 -9.50 2.84 -34.40
C ALA A 565 -10.68 3.11 -35.36
N GLU A 566 -11.26 2.03 -35.90
CA GLU A 566 -12.48 2.10 -36.73
C GLU A 566 -13.71 2.33 -35.84
N GLY A 567 -14.66 3.17 -36.29
CA GLY A 567 -15.90 3.51 -35.60
C GLY A 567 -15.80 4.77 -34.74
N SER A 568 -16.56 4.79 -33.64
CA SER A 568 -16.61 5.89 -32.66
C SER A 568 -15.70 5.65 -31.45
N GLY A 569 -14.80 4.68 -31.53
CA GLY A 569 -14.12 4.13 -30.37
C GLY A 569 -13.14 5.09 -29.73
N GLY A 570 -13.42 5.50 -28.50
CA GLY A 570 -12.36 5.39 -27.49
C GLY A 570 -11.95 3.91 -27.33
N PRO A 571 -11.27 3.52 -26.25
CA PRO A 571 -11.01 2.10 -26.04
C PRO A 571 -12.31 1.30 -26.16
N GLU A 572 -12.29 0.22 -26.95
CA GLU A 572 -13.46 -0.65 -27.14
C GLU A 572 -13.88 -1.18 -25.76
N VAL A 573 -15.17 -1.06 -25.43
CA VAL A 573 -15.69 -1.60 -24.17
C VAL A 573 -15.34 -3.10 -24.14
N PRO A 574 -14.60 -3.59 -23.13
CA PRO A 574 -14.20 -4.98 -23.07
C PRO A 574 -15.39 -5.92 -23.18
N GLU A 575 -15.23 -7.10 -23.81
CA GLU A 575 -16.32 -8.08 -23.91
C GLU A 575 -16.84 -8.52 -22.53
N ASN A 576 -15.98 -8.43 -21.51
CA ASN A 576 -16.28 -8.76 -20.13
C ASN A 576 -16.52 -7.53 -19.23
N ASP A 577 -16.93 -6.41 -19.82
CA ASP A 577 -17.33 -5.19 -19.08
C ASP A 577 -18.55 -5.42 -18.16
N GLU A 578 -19.49 -6.24 -18.63
CA GLU A 578 -20.69 -6.61 -17.89
C GLU A 578 -20.55 -8.02 -17.33
N CYS A 579 -21.19 -8.29 -16.20
CA CYS A 579 -21.12 -9.60 -15.56
C CYS A 579 -21.66 -10.74 -16.44
N GLU A 580 -22.66 -10.49 -17.30
CA GLU A 580 -23.13 -11.48 -18.26
C GLU A 580 -22.09 -11.85 -19.33
N GLY A 581 -21.07 -11.00 -19.53
CA GLY A 581 -19.92 -11.23 -20.41
C GLY A 581 -18.67 -11.75 -19.69
N ALA A 582 -18.78 -12.16 -18.43
CA ALA A 582 -17.66 -12.55 -17.59
C ALA A 582 -16.77 -13.63 -18.23
N THR A 583 -15.48 -13.34 -18.40
CA THR A 583 -14.54 -14.23 -19.07
C THR A 583 -14.06 -15.35 -18.13
N PRO A 584 -14.06 -16.63 -18.54
CA PRO A 584 -13.58 -17.73 -17.70
C PRO A 584 -12.06 -17.66 -17.44
N ILE A 585 -11.67 -17.86 -16.17
CA ILE A 585 -10.28 -17.94 -15.72
C ILE A 585 -10.05 -19.23 -14.89
N VAL A 586 -8.79 -19.66 -14.85
CA VAL A 586 -8.31 -20.84 -14.13
C VAL A 586 -7.07 -20.48 -13.30
N ASP A 587 -6.59 -21.40 -12.47
CA ASP A 587 -5.32 -21.25 -11.74
C ASP A 587 -4.16 -20.90 -12.70
N GLY A 588 -3.35 -19.93 -12.29
CA GLY A 588 -2.29 -19.32 -13.10
C GLY A 588 -2.44 -17.81 -13.20
N SER A 589 -1.71 -17.21 -14.13
CA SER A 589 -1.67 -15.76 -14.31
C SER A 589 -2.53 -15.31 -15.50
N VAL A 590 -3.34 -14.28 -15.31
CA VAL A 590 -4.17 -13.65 -16.36
C VAL A 590 -3.92 -12.15 -16.40
N VAL A 591 -3.78 -11.58 -17.61
CA VAL A 591 -3.66 -10.12 -17.78
C VAL A 591 -5.05 -9.52 -17.79
N VAL A 592 -5.26 -8.54 -16.91
CA VAL A 592 -6.50 -7.77 -16.77
C VAL A 592 -6.29 -6.39 -17.35
N SER A 593 -7.29 -5.88 -18.09
CA SER A 593 -7.34 -4.52 -18.61
C SER A 593 -8.70 -3.92 -18.31
N THR A 594 -8.72 -2.79 -17.61
CA THR A 594 -9.94 -1.99 -17.35
C THR A 594 -10.10 -0.86 -18.35
N LEU A 595 -9.23 -0.80 -19.36
CA LEU A 595 -9.28 0.21 -20.39
C LEU A 595 -10.59 0.11 -21.20
N GLY A 596 -11.37 1.19 -21.21
CA GLY A 596 -12.67 1.25 -21.90
C GLY A 596 -13.84 0.66 -21.11
N ALA A 597 -13.56 0.07 -19.93
CA ALA A 597 -14.59 -0.48 -19.07
C ALA A 597 -15.47 0.59 -18.43
N THR A 598 -16.72 0.24 -18.15
CA THR A 598 -17.72 1.06 -17.48
C THR A 598 -18.05 0.48 -16.11
N ASP A 599 -18.67 1.29 -15.25
CA ASP A 599 -19.10 0.80 -13.93
C ASP A 599 -20.33 -0.10 -14.09
N SER A 600 -20.19 -1.39 -13.78
CA SER A 600 -21.28 -2.37 -13.73
C SER A 600 -21.41 -2.99 -12.33
N GLY A 601 -22.37 -3.90 -12.09
CA GLY A 601 -22.50 -4.57 -10.78
C GLY A 601 -23.18 -3.80 -9.64
N GLN A 602 -23.27 -4.48 -8.49
CA GLN A 602 -23.94 -3.98 -7.29
C GLN A 602 -23.01 -3.21 -6.35
N VAL A 603 -23.60 -2.29 -5.57
CA VAL A 603 -22.92 -1.58 -4.49
C VAL A 603 -22.36 -2.58 -3.50
N LEU A 604 -21.09 -2.39 -3.12
CA LEU A 604 -20.39 -3.25 -2.18
C LEU A 604 -20.97 -3.10 -0.76
N PRO A 605 -20.97 -4.18 0.06
CA PRO A 605 -21.42 -4.12 1.44
C PRO A 605 -20.42 -3.32 2.29
N ALA A 606 -20.83 -2.93 3.49
CA ALA A 606 -20.05 -1.99 4.32
C ALA A 606 -18.66 -2.52 4.69
N GLU A 607 -18.52 -3.84 4.83
CA GLU A 607 -17.25 -4.55 5.05
C GLU A 607 -16.29 -4.51 3.86
N CYS A 608 -16.77 -4.13 2.67
CA CYS A 608 -15.99 -3.96 1.44
C CYS A 608 -15.90 -2.49 1.00
N ALA A 609 -16.42 -1.58 1.83
CA ALA A 609 -16.50 -0.15 1.53
C ALA A 609 -15.41 0.62 2.27
N ASP A 610 -14.16 0.23 2.05
CA ASP A 610 -13.00 0.87 2.67
C ASP A 610 -12.98 2.37 2.39
N PHE A 611 -12.67 3.13 3.44
CA PHE A 611 -12.73 4.59 3.47
C PHE A 611 -14.08 5.20 3.00
N GLY A 612 -15.16 4.42 3.04
CA GLY A 612 -16.50 4.82 2.62
C GLY A 612 -16.76 4.74 1.12
N ASN A 613 -15.86 4.11 0.34
CA ASN A 613 -16.06 3.88 -1.09
C ASN A 613 -16.67 2.48 -1.31
N ASP A 614 -17.97 2.46 -1.58
CA ASP A 614 -18.77 1.26 -1.81
C ASP A 614 -18.84 0.83 -3.29
N GLN A 615 -17.93 1.31 -4.13
CA GLN A 615 -17.88 1.01 -5.56
C GLN A 615 -16.49 0.51 -6.02
N ILE A 616 -16.51 -0.24 -7.12
CA ILE A 616 -15.38 -0.56 -8.00
C ILE A 616 -15.64 0.17 -9.33
N TYR A 617 -14.71 1.01 -9.79
CA TYR A 617 -14.88 1.83 -10.99
C TYR A 617 -14.23 1.19 -12.22
N GLY A 618 -14.85 1.34 -13.40
CA GLY A 618 -14.35 0.80 -14.66
C GLY A 618 -14.08 -0.70 -14.57
N ASP A 619 -15.08 -1.47 -14.13
CA ASP A 619 -14.88 -2.86 -13.77
C ASP A 619 -15.05 -3.85 -14.93
N VAL A 620 -14.30 -4.93 -14.86
CA VAL A 620 -14.39 -6.08 -15.74
C VAL A 620 -14.65 -7.34 -14.92
N TRP A 621 -15.29 -8.31 -15.55
CA TRP A 621 -15.80 -9.51 -14.91
C TRP A 621 -15.11 -10.79 -15.41
N PHE A 622 -14.90 -11.71 -14.48
CA PHE A 622 -14.42 -13.05 -14.78
C PHE A 622 -15.27 -14.10 -14.08
N THR A 623 -15.32 -15.31 -14.65
CA THR A 623 -15.86 -16.50 -13.97
C THR A 623 -14.73 -17.41 -13.58
N TYR A 624 -14.81 -17.98 -12.38
CA TYR A 624 -13.79 -18.87 -11.85
C TYR A 624 -14.44 -20.13 -11.29
N GLN A 625 -14.00 -21.27 -11.83
CA GLN A 625 -14.32 -22.60 -11.33
C GLN A 625 -13.12 -23.11 -10.51
N PRO A 626 -13.28 -23.40 -9.20
CA PRO A 626 -12.16 -23.79 -8.36
C PRO A 626 -11.51 -25.11 -8.79
N ALA A 627 -10.17 -25.13 -8.84
CA ALA A 627 -9.40 -26.36 -9.04
C ALA A 627 -9.37 -27.26 -7.78
N CYS A 628 -9.64 -26.69 -6.59
CA CYS A 628 -9.60 -27.41 -5.33
C CYS A 628 -10.72 -26.96 -4.36
N ALA A 629 -11.16 -27.88 -3.49
CA ALA A 629 -11.94 -27.59 -2.31
C ALA A 629 -10.97 -27.16 -1.21
N GLY A 630 -10.82 -25.85 -1.05
CA GLY A 630 -9.79 -25.31 -0.18
C GLY A 630 -9.83 -23.80 -0.11
N ASN A 631 -8.67 -23.18 0.01
CA ASN A 631 -8.53 -21.74 0.00
C ASN A 631 -7.93 -21.30 -1.34
N VAL A 632 -8.65 -20.42 -2.03
CA VAL A 632 -8.17 -19.75 -3.25
C VAL A 632 -7.65 -18.38 -2.87
N THR A 633 -6.48 -18.05 -3.40
CA THR A 633 -5.88 -16.71 -3.32
C THR A 633 -5.81 -16.13 -4.73
N MET A 634 -6.39 -14.95 -4.90
CA MET A 634 -6.32 -14.15 -6.12
C MET A 634 -5.55 -12.87 -5.79
N SER A 635 -4.41 -12.63 -6.44
CA SER A 635 -3.45 -11.62 -6.02
C SER A 635 -2.85 -10.85 -7.19
N PHE A 636 -2.87 -9.52 -7.11
CA PHE A 636 -2.03 -8.66 -7.95
C PHE A 636 -0.62 -8.46 -7.36
N CYS A 637 -0.41 -8.82 -6.09
CA CYS A 637 0.87 -8.66 -5.38
C CYS A 637 1.99 -9.51 -5.97
N VAL A 638 1.67 -10.64 -6.60
CA VAL A 638 2.66 -11.58 -7.11
C VAL A 638 3.41 -11.00 -8.31
N ALA A 639 2.68 -10.48 -9.29
CA ALA A 639 3.27 -9.80 -10.45
C ALA A 639 3.71 -8.36 -10.12
N ASN A 640 2.94 -7.64 -9.29
CA ASN A 640 3.20 -6.26 -8.86
C ASN A 640 3.47 -5.30 -10.03
N ASP A 641 2.69 -5.43 -11.11
CA ASP A 641 2.83 -4.69 -12.36
C ASP A 641 1.62 -3.78 -12.67
N SER A 642 0.72 -3.60 -11.70
CA SER A 642 -0.49 -2.78 -11.90
C SER A 642 -0.13 -1.33 -12.21
N THR A 643 -0.79 -0.78 -13.22
CA THR A 643 -0.70 0.65 -13.58
C THR A 643 -1.80 1.51 -12.94
N PHE A 644 -2.64 0.92 -12.09
CA PHE A 644 -3.75 1.59 -11.43
C PHE A 644 -3.99 1.03 -10.02
N ASP A 645 -4.68 1.82 -9.20
CA ASP A 645 -5.14 1.43 -7.87
C ASP A 645 -6.27 0.40 -8.01
N THR A 646 -5.98 -0.87 -7.73
CA THR A 646 -6.90 -1.99 -8.03
C THR A 646 -7.88 -2.20 -6.90
N LYS A 647 -9.09 -2.62 -7.24
CA LYS A 647 -10.11 -3.07 -6.30
C LYS A 647 -10.82 -4.31 -6.82
N MET A 648 -11.07 -5.28 -5.94
CA MET A 648 -11.60 -6.59 -6.29
C MET A 648 -12.72 -7.05 -5.37
N ALA A 649 -13.74 -7.70 -5.93
CA ALA A 649 -14.79 -8.40 -5.18
C ALA A 649 -15.15 -9.75 -5.80
N ILE A 650 -15.45 -10.72 -4.94
CA ILE A 650 -15.77 -12.11 -5.30
C ILE A 650 -17.21 -12.44 -4.92
N TYR A 651 -17.99 -12.86 -5.91
CA TYR A 651 -19.39 -13.23 -5.77
C TYR A 651 -19.55 -14.74 -5.90
N LYS A 652 -20.34 -15.36 -5.02
CA LYS A 652 -20.67 -16.79 -5.11
C LYS A 652 -21.97 -17.00 -5.90
N GLY A 653 -21.89 -17.82 -6.96
CA GLY A 653 -23.06 -18.34 -7.70
C GLY A 653 -23.44 -17.52 -8.93
N ASP A 654 -23.77 -16.24 -8.78
CA ASP A 654 -24.16 -15.36 -9.89
C ASP A 654 -23.75 -13.90 -9.66
N CYS A 655 -24.01 -13.04 -10.66
CA CYS A 655 -23.71 -11.60 -10.67
C CYS A 655 -24.31 -10.80 -9.49
N ASN A 656 -25.37 -11.30 -8.87
CA ASN A 656 -26.01 -10.72 -7.69
C ASN A 656 -25.87 -11.64 -6.46
N GLY A 657 -24.91 -12.56 -6.52
CA GLY A 657 -24.60 -13.51 -5.47
C GLY A 657 -24.07 -12.83 -4.21
N GLU A 658 -23.89 -13.64 -3.18
CA GLU A 658 -23.24 -13.21 -1.94
C GLU A 658 -21.78 -12.84 -2.22
N ILE A 659 -21.37 -11.64 -1.79
CA ILE A 659 -19.97 -11.23 -1.82
C ILE A 659 -19.28 -11.93 -0.66
N ILE A 660 -18.29 -12.77 -0.97
CA ILE A 660 -17.61 -13.62 0.02
C ILE A 660 -16.20 -13.14 0.36
N ALA A 661 -15.63 -12.30 -0.49
CA ALA A 661 -14.35 -11.64 -0.27
C ALA A 661 -14.27 -10.39 -1.15
N CYS A 662 -13.52 -9.42 -0.68
CA CYS A 662 -13.26 -8.17 -1.36
C CYS A 662 -11.99 -7.58 -0.77
N ASN A 663 -11.26 -6.83 -1.57
CA ASN A 663 -10.10 -6.07 -1.11
C ASN A 663 -9.79 -4.95 -2.09
N ASP A 664 -9.13 -3.93 -1.58
CA ASP A 664 -8.63 -2.74 -2.26
C ASP A 664 -7.11 -2.73 -2.15
N ASP A 665 -6.59 -2.63 -0.92
CA ASP A 665 -5.17 -2.46 -0.63
C ASP A 665 -4.61 -3.61 0.22
N THR A 666 -3.65 -4.35 -0.32
CA THR A 666 -2.88 -5.36 0.45
C THR A 666 -1.39 -5.08 0.47
N CYS A 667 -0.80 -4.80 -0.69
CA CYS A 667 0.65 -4.62 -0.84
C CYS A 667 0.94 -3.29 -1.54
N GLY A 668 0.51 -2.21 -0.90
CA GLY A 668 0.38 -0.88 -1.51
C GLY A 668 -1.04 -0.70 -2.04
N LEU A 669 -1.17 -0.05 -3.20
CA LEU A 669 -2.45 0.25 -3.86
C LEU A 669 -3.00 -0.91 -4.71
N ILE A 670 -2.66 -2.15 -4.35
CA ILE A 670 -3.05 -3.33 -5.13
C ILE A 670 -3.64 -4.44 -4.26
N SER A 671 -4.66 -5.10 -4.81
CA SER A 671 -5.55 -6.00 -4.07
C SER A 671 -5.08 -7.45 -4.08
N GLU A 672 -5.34 -8.12 -2.97
CA GLU A 672 -5.29 -9.57 -2.85
C GLU A 672 -6.48 -10.05 -2.02
N VAL A 673 -7.14 -11.12 -2.46
CA VAL A 673 -8.23 -11.76 -1.71
C VAL A 673 -7.93 -13.23 -1.49
N SER A 674 -8.35 -13.75 -0.34
CA SER A 674 -8.33 -15.17 -0.03
C SER A 674 -9.69 -15.62 0.47
N PHE A 675 -10.24 -16.69 -0.09
CA PHE A 675 -11.55 -17.20 0.28
C PHE A 675 -11.66 -18.72 0.13
N ALA A 676 -12.56 -19.30 0.93
CA ALA A 676 -12.82 -20.73 0.90
C ALA A 676 -13.73 -21.11 -0.29
N THR A 677 -13.32 -22.15 -1.01
CA THR A 677 -14.03 -22.69 -2.17
C THR A 677 -14.52 -24.12 -1.97
N ASP A 678 -15.57 -24.45 -2.71
CA ASP A 678 -16.01 -25.82 -2.93
C ASP A 678 -16.00 -26.13 -4.43
N CYS A 679 -15.96 -27.41 -4.78
CA CYS A 679 -15.79 -27.87 -6.16
C CYS A 679 -17.02 -27.69 -7.04
N GLU A 680 -18.18 -27.37 -6.46
CA GLU A 680 -19.46 -27.33 -7.17
C GLU A 680 -19.89 -25.89 -7.50
N SER A 681 -19.33 -24.91 -6.79
CA SER A 681 -19.70 -23.50 -6.93
C SER A 681 -18.89 -22.80 -8.01
N VAL A 682 -19.57 -21.98 -8.81
CA VAL A 682 -18.95 -20.99 -9.71
C VAL A 682 -18.84 -19.67 -8.96
N TYR A 683 -17.71 -18.99 -9.15
CA TYR A 683 -17.45 -17.67 -8.57
C TYR A 683 -17.33 -16.62 -9.67
N TYR A 684 -17.83 -15.43 -9.41
CA TYR A 684 -17.65 -14.27 -10.28
C TYR A 684 -16.67 -13.31 -9.64
N VAL A 685 -15.69 -12.86 -10.40
CA VAL A 685 -14.61 -11.97 -9.95
C VAL A 685 -14.81 -10.64 -10.66
N ARG A 686 -15.09 -9.60 -9.89
CA ARG A 686 -15.22 -8.22 -10.37
C ARG A 686 -13.95 -7.48 -10.04
N ILE A 687 -13.32 -6.87 -11.04
CA ILE A 687 -12.03 -6.18 -10.90
C ILE A 687 -12.14 -4.81 -11.57
N GLY A 688 -11.78 -3.76 -10.85
CA GLY A 688 -11.70 -2.41 -11.40
C GLY A 688 -10.83 -1.55 -10.49
N SER A 689 -11.07 -0.24 -10.46
CA SER A 689 -10.28 0.68 -9.64
C SER A 689 -11.02 1.18 -8.40
N TYR A 690 -10.26 1.53 -7.37
CA TYR A 690 -10.75 2.35 -6.26
C TYR A 690 -11.15 3.77 -6.71
N GLY A 691 -10.37 4.37 -7.61
CA GLY A 691 -10.52 5.77 -8.02
C GLY A 691 -11.53 5.95 -9.16
N ILE A 692 -12.44 6.91 -9.01
CA ILE A 692 -13.36 7.28 -10.10
C ILE A 692 -12.55 7.76 -11.33
N ASN A 693 -12.72 7.05 -12.44
CA ASN A 693 -12.02 7.25 -13.73
C ASN A 693 -10.53 6.87 -13.77
N THR A 694 -10.06 5.96 -12.92
CA THR A 694 -8.73 5.37 -13.06
C THR A 694 -8.86 4.03 -13.80
N THR A 695 -8.08 3.82 -14.85
CA THR A 695 -8.04 2.56 -15.61
C THR A 695 -6.59 2.16 -15.87
N GLY A 696 -6.38 0.91 -16.27
CA GLY A 696 -5.04 0.42 -16.55
C GLY A 696 -5.00 -1.07 -16.82
N THR A 697 -3.80 -1.63 -16.72
CA THR A 697 -3.54 -3.06 -16.87
C THR A 697 -2.83 -3.61 -15.64
N ALA A 698 -3.10 -4.86 -15.30
CA ALA A 698 -2.45 -5.57 -14.20
C ALA A 698 -2.47 -7.09 -14.46
N THR A 699 -1.51 -7.83 -13.91
CA THR A 699 -1.49 -9.30 -13.99
C THR A 699 -2.03 -9.90 -12.70
N LEU A 700 -3.15 -10.63 -12.79
CA LEU A 700 -3.76 -11.36 -11.69
C LEU A 700 -3.20 -12.78 -11.61
N ASP A 701 -2.64 -13.15 -10.46
CA ASP A 701 -2.26 -14.52 -10.15
C ASP A 701 -3.34 -15.22 -9.32
N VAL A 702 -3.79 -16.38 -9.79
CA VAL A 702 -4.81 -17.22 -9.13
C VAL A 702 -4.18 -18.53 -8.69
N SER A 703 -4.34 -18.89 -7.42
CA SER A 703 -3.84 -20.14 -6.87
C SER A 703 -4.82 -20.79 -5.89
N CYS A 704 -5.00 -22.10 -5.99
CA CYS A 704 -5.82 -22.89 -5.07
C CYS A 704 -4.97 -23.80 -4.19
N THR A 705 -5.25 -23.81 -2.87
CA THR A 705 -4.63 -24.72 -1.89
C THR A 705 -5.70 -25.51 -1.14
N GLY A 706 -5.77 -26.84 -1.33
CA GLY A 706 -6.83 -27.64 -0.75
C GLY A 706 -6.88 -29.08 -1.22
N ASP A 707 -7.96 -29.76 -0.85
CA ASP A 707 -8.28 -31.07 -1.40
C ASP A 707 -8.68 -30.87 -2.87
N ASP A 708 -7.91 -31.48 -3.77
CA ASP A 708 -8.20 -31.47 -5.20
C ASP A 708 -9.66 -31.87 -5.46
N CYS A 709 -10.32 -31.13 -6.34
CA CYS A 709 -11.73 -31.31 -6.65
C CYS A 709 -12.05 -32.63 -7.36
N GLY A 710 -11.03 -33.44 -7.66
CA GLY A 710 -11.22 -34.78 -8.20
C GLY A 710 -11.82 -34.78 -9.61
N SER A 711 -11.86 -33.62 -10.27
CA SER A 711 -11.59 -33.55 -11.69
C SER A 711 -10.08 -33.67 -11.84
N ASP A 712 -9.60 -34.51 -12.75
CA ASP A 712 -8.19 -34.60 -13.11
C ASP A 712 -7.69 -33.32 -13.84
N GLY A 713 -8.06 -32.12 -13.36
CA GLY A 713 -7.76 -30.81 -13.95
C GLY A 713 -8.30 -30.56 -15.36
N CYS A 714 -8.96 -31.56 -15.98
CA CYS A 714 -9.34 -31.52 -17.39
C CYS A 714 -10.76 -32.04 -17.60
N SER A 715 -11.79 -31.20 -17.43
CA SER A 715 -13.15 -31.56 -17.87
C SER A 715 -13.23 -31.80 -19.38
N ALA A 716 -12.24 -31.33 -20.13
CA ALA A 716 -12.09 -31.51 -21.57
C ALA A 716 -11.34 -32.78 -21.98
N ASP A 717 -10.80 -33.61 -21.07
CA ASP A 717 -10.28 -34.94 -21.43
C ASP A 717 -11.45 -35.93 -21.47
N PHE A 718 -12.11 -36.00 -22.62
CA PHE A 718 -13.30 -36.83 -22.78
C PHE A 718 -12.99 -38.31 -22.94
N ASN A 719 -11.71 -38.64 -23.11
CA ASN A 719 -11.27 -39.99 -23.40
C ASN A 719 -10.46 -40.65 -22.26
N ASP A 720 -10.29 -39.91 -21.15
CA ASP A 720 -9.64 -40.29 -19.90
C ASP A 720 -8.20 -40.80 -20.11
N ASP A 721 -7.46 -40.22 -21.06
CA ASP A 721 -6.06 -40.62 -21.35
C ASP A 721 -5.00 -39.72 -20.70
N GLY A 722 -5.45 -38.71 -19.93
CA GLY A 722 -4.63 -37.77 -19.19
C GLY A 722 -4.06 -36.66 -20.08
N MET A 723 -4.63 -36.44 -21.27
CA MET A 723 -4.26 -35.37 -22.20
C MET A 723 -5.54 -34.72 -22.74
N VAL A 724 -5.56 -33.40 -22.85
CA VAL A 724 -6.53 -32.69 -23.70
C VAL A 724 -5.84 -32.38 -25.02
N ASP A 725 -6.18 -33.13 -26.07
CA ASP A 725 -5.58 -32.96 -27.37
C ASP A 725 -6.58 -33.05 -28.54
N GLY A 726 -6.07 -33.30 -29.75
CA GLY A 726 -6.90 -33.43 -30.94
C GLY A 726 -7.90 -34.59 -30.88
N ALA A 727 -7.70 -35.58 -30.00
CA ALA A 727 -8.65 -36.64 -29.73
C ALA A 727 -9.92 -36.08 -29.08
N ASP A 728 -9.77 -35.24 -28.06
CA ASP A 728 -10.84 -34.60 -27.30
C ASP A 728 -11.58 -33.53 -28.09
N TYR A 729 -10.84 -32.74 -28.88
CA TYR A 729 -11.46 -31.84 -29.86
C TYR A 729 -12.35 -32.59 -30.84
N GLY A 730 -12.01 -33.85 -31.13
CA GLY A 730 -12.85 -34.75 -31.93
C GLY A 730 -14.20 -35.08 -31.28
N PHE A 731 -14.29 -35.11 -29.95
CA PHE A 731 -15.54 -35.32 -29.22
C PHE A 731 -16.45 -34.09 -29.28
N ILE A 732 -15.91 -32.88 -29.10
CA ILE A 732 -16.69 -31.63 -29.28
C ILE A 732 -17.29 -31.55 -30.68
N LEU A 733 -16.50 -31.82 -31.72
CA LEU A 733 -17.00 -31.82 -33.10
C LEU A 733 -18.07 -32.90 -33.35
N ALA A 734 -18.04 -34.00 -32.59
CA ALA A 734 -19.03 -35.07 -32.71
C ALA A 734 -20.35 -34.74 -31.98
N ALA A 735 -20.28 -33.94 -30.92
CA ALA A 735 -21.43 -33.52 -30.11
C ALA A 735 -22.07 -32.20 -30.56
N TRP A 736 -21.47 -31.50 -31.54
CA TRP A 736 -21.87 -30.17 -32.01
C TRP A 736 -23.39 -29.97 -32.20
N GLY A 737 -23.93 -28.96 -31.51
CA GLY A 737 -25.33 -28.55 -31.54
C GLY A 737 -26.05 -28.74 -30.20
N PRO A 738 -27.40 -28.65 -30.19
CA PRO A 738 -28.18 -28.71 -28.95
C PRO A 738 -28.05 -30.06 -28.25
N CYS A 739 -27.72 -30.02 -26.96
CA CYS A 739 -27.68 -31.19 -26.11
C CYS A 739 -29.08 -31.57 -25.61
N THR A 740 -29.46 -32.84 -25.80
CA THR A 740 -30.70 -33.39 -25.23
C THR A 740 -30.35 -34.48 -24.22
N GLY A 741 -29.97 -34.08 -23.01
CA GLY A 741 -29.50 -34.96 -21.93
C GLY A 741 -28.11 -34.56 -21.44
N SER A 742 -27.45 -35.42 -20.65
CA SER A 742 -26.06 -35.18 -20.22
C SER A 742 -25.09 -35.40 -21.38
N CYS A 743 -24.51 -34.32 -21.90
CA CYS A 743 -23.37 -34.36 -22.80
C CYS A 743 -22.14 -33.84 -22.04
N PRO A 744 -21.07 -34.62 -21.90
CA PRO A 744 -19.82 -34.15 -21.30
C PRO A 744 -19.18 -33.01 -22.09
N GLU A 745 -19.45 -32.92 -23.39
CA GLU A 745 -18.83 -31.96 -24.31
C GLU A 745 -19.41 -30.54 -24.25
N ASP A 746 -20.48 -30.33 -23.48
CA ASP A 746 -21.02 -29.01 -23.10
C ASP A 746 -20.26 -28.55 -21.84
N LEU A 747 -19.14 -27.88 -22.07
CA LEU A 747 -18.18 -27.49 -21.05
C LEU A 747 -18.61 -26.21 -20.32
N ASN A 748 -19.44 -25.37 -20.94
CA ASN A 748 -19.96 -24.14 -20.33
C ASN A 748 -21.36 -24.33 -19.68
N GLY A 749 -22.01 -25.48 -19.90
CA GLY A 749 -23.28 -25.86 -19.28
C GLY A 749 -24.51 -25.15 -19.84
N ASP A 750 -24.46 -24.64 -21.08
CA ASP A 750 -25.54 -23.84 -21.69
C ASP A 750 -26.56 -24.67 -22.51
N ASP A 751 -26.48 -26.01 -22.41
CA ASP A 751 -27.25 -27.01 -23.16
C ASP A 751 -26.96 -27.01 -24.69
N VAL A 752 -25.86 -26.39 -25.16
CA VAL A 752 -25.45 -26.34 -26.58
C VAL A 752 -23.94 -26.51 -26.75
N VAL A 753 -23.51 -27.55 -27.47
CA VAL A 753 -22.09 -27.70 -27.84
C VAL A 753 -21.76 -26.86 -29.06
N ASP A 754 -21.00 -25.78 -28.88
CA ASP A 754 -20.58 -24.89 -29.97
C ASP A 754 -19.15 -24.34 -29.84
N GLY A 755 -18.90 -23.15 -30.38
CA GLY A 755 -17.58 -22.52 -30.35
C GLY A 755 -17.13 -22.11 -28.95
N ALA A 756 -18.06 -21.88 -28.02
CA ALA A 756 -17.75 -21.56 -26.63
C ALA A 756 -17.06 -22.74 -25.93
N ASP A 757 -17.54 -23.97 -26.15
CA ASP A 757 -16.94 -25.20 -25.61
C ASP A 757 -15.59 -25.51 -26.23
N VAL A 758 -15.39 -25.14 -27.50
CA VAL A 758 -14.06 -25.20 -28.12
C VAL A 758 -13.08 -24.29 -27.39
N GLY A 759 -13.52 -23.09 -27.00
CA GLY A 759 -12.71 -22.19 -26.18
C GLY A 759 -12.30 -22.85 -24.87
N GLN A 760 -13.26 -23.46 -24.15
CA GLN A 760 -13.01 -24.17 -22.89
C GLN A 760 -12.03 -25.34 -23.05
N LEU A 761 -12.16 -26.12 -24.13
CA LEU A 761 -11.23 -27.21 -24.41
C LEU A 761 -9.82 -26.72 -24.70
N LEU A 762 -9.68 -25.61 -25.43
CA LEU A 762 -8.37 -25.06 -25.78
C LEU A 762 -7.65 -24.44 -24.57
N ILE A 763 -8.40 -23.94 -23.58
CA ILE A 763 -7.84 -23.46 -22.30
C ILE A 763 -7.18 -24.63 -21.55
N GLN A 764 -7.76 -25.83 -21.64
CA GLN A 764 -7.27 -27.02 -20.95
C GLN A 764 -6.25 -27.82 -21.77
N TRP A 765 -5.79 -27.31 -22.92
CA TRP A 765 -4.97 -28.06 -23.89
C TRP A 765 -3.60 -28.45 -23.32
N GLY A 766 -3.33 -29.75 -23.18
CA GLY A 766 -2.05 -30.25 -22.66
C GLY A 766 -2.18 -31.49 -21.78
N GLU A 767 -1.11 -31.79 -21.03
CA GLU A 767 -1.09 -32.86 -20.03
C GLU A 767 -2.02 -32.49 -18.86
N CYS A 768 -2.91 -33.41 -18.50
CA CYS A 768 -3.71 -33.31 -17.29
C CYS A 768 -2.83 -33.68 -16.09
N SER A 769 -2.64 -32.72 -15.19
CA SER A 769 -1.82 -32.89 -14.00
C SER A 769 -2.46 -33.96 -13.11
N THR A 770 -1.96 -35.20 -13.19
CA THR A 770 -2.31 -36.25 -12.22
C THR A 770 -1.51 -36.03 -10.92
N PRO A 771 -2.11 -36.29 -9.73
CA PRO A 771 -1.82 -35.63 -8.46
C PRO A 771 -0.39 -35.72 -7.91
#